data_AF-A0A4Q5WFM2-F1
#
_entry.id   AF-A0A4Q5WFM2-F1
#
_cell.length_a   1.000
_cell.length_b   1.000
_cell.length_c   1.000
_cell.angle_alpha   90.00
_cell.angle_beta   90.00
_cell.angle_gamma   90.00
#
_symmetry.space_group_name_H-M   'P 1'
#
loop_
_entity.id
_entity.type
_entity.pdbx_description
1 polymer ?
#
loop_
_entity_poly.entity_id
_entity_poly.type
_entity_poly.pdbx_seq_one_letter_code
_entity_poly.pdbx_strand_id
1 'polypeptide(L)'
;MWESLGKTVLRYRIVLLALLAISTAFMGWQAAQVKISYEFTRAIPTDNDKYLAYQAFRQKFGEDGNLMVLGVQTKDFFKKSFFDDYRRLQADIKKVKGVEHVLSVPGAVGLQKNDSTEKLAVEPLFADSLTATQAALDSAALRFRSLPFYRDLLYNPDTDAWLMGININGALMATKERTVVVGAITSMVDAFSKRQGTEVHLSGLPLIRTQVATRIQNEMRWFMLGSFGLAALILLLFFRSLSATLLSLAVVLIGVVWSFGTLHLMGYKITLLTALIPPLVVVIGIPNCIYFLNKYHTSFRNYADKHSALVQMVAKMGVVTLFCNISAAIGFAVFALTRSALLQEFGAVAGLNILLLFFISLVFIPGVLSFLKPPKERHMRYLDNSILQRWLNRLEGWSLRHRKTIYAVTVLLLAGAGIGMARLQSVGYIVDDLPKTDKIYTDLKFFETQFKGVMPLEIVVDTRSRKKNILTLDNIQRVDSLVQYLAGRPYIGKPLAFTEGLKFVRQAFYEGDTASYAVPNEFDLIGMKEYLTVRKDSAGRAAQQNSMTRLLSTFVDSSKQQARISAAMMDVGSQRLPLILDSVQIRAAQLFDTSKYHVELTGTSVTFLEGSRFIINGLKESILWAFGLIALCMLYLFRSVRILLCSLLPNVIPLLLTAGVMGWAGVPLKPSTVLIFSVTLGIAIDITIRFLVNYKQHIATAPSVEANVIGTIHS
;
A
#
# COMPACT_ATOMS: atom_id res chain seq x y z
N MET A 1 -9.31 -13.68 43.65
CA MET A 1 -8.37 -13.95 42.53
C MET A 1 -7.44 -12.76 42.26
N TRP A 2 -7.93 -11.59 41.87
CA TRP A 2 -7.10 -10.43 41.49
C TRP A 2 -6.22 -9.85 42.62
N GLU A 3 -6.66 -9.88 43.88
CA GLU A 3 -5.80 -9.51 45.02
C GLU A 3 -4.63 -10.49 45.21
N SER A 4 -4.87 -11.79 45.03
CA SER A 4 -3.82 -12.82 45.05
C SER A 4 -2.82 -12.60 43.92
N LEU A 5 -3.31 -12.21 42.74
CA LEU A 5 -2.46 -11.85 41.60
C LEU A 5 -1.60 -10.62 41.93
N GLY A 6 -2.18 -9.57 42.51
CA GLY A 6 -1.42 -8.40 42.98
C GLY A 6 -0.33 -8.75 43.99
N LYS A 7 -0.65 -9.58 44.99
CA LYS A 7 0.35 -10.09 45.95
C LYS A 7 1.45 -10.91 45.28
N THR A 8 1.10 -11.73 44.29
CA THR A 8 2.05 -12.58 43.55
C THR A 8 3.00 -11.74 42.69
N VAL A 9 2.47 -10.75 41.96
CA VAL A 9 3.26 -9.81 41.16
C VAL A 9 4.26 -9.05 42.04
N LEU A 10 3.84 -8.62 43.24
CA LEU A 10 4.72 -7.92 44.18
C LEU A 10 5.75 -8.85 44.84
N ARG A 11 5.39 -10.11 45.11
CA ARG A 11 6.29 -11.12 45.69
C ARG A 11 7.41 -11.51 44.73
N TYR A 12 7.09 -11.75 43.46
CA TYR A 12 8.05 -12.16 42.42
C TYR A 12 8.53 -11.01 41.53
N ARG A 13 8.38 -9.76 42.00
CA ARG A 13 8.66 -8.56 41.19
C ARG A 13 10.05 -8.53 40.54
N ILE A 14 11.09 -8.99 41.23
CA ILE A 14 12.47 -8.99 40.70
C ILE A 14 12.58 -9.98 39.54
N VAL A 15 12.06 -11.20 39.74
CA VAL A 15 12.06 -12.25 38.71
C VAL A 15 11.25 -11.82 37.49
N LEU A 16 10.06 -11.25 37.71
CA LEU A 16 9.19 -10.78 36.63
C LEU A 16 9.79 -9.61 35.85
N LEU A 17 10.44 -8.65 36.53
CA LEU A 17 11.13 -7.54 35.87
C LEU A 17 12.37 -8.02 35.10
N ALA A 18 13.13 -8.97 35.65
CA ALA A 18 14.28 -9.57 34.95
C ALA A 18 13.82 -10.34 33.70
N LEU A 19 12.76 -11.15 33.80
CA LEU A 19 12.18 -11.85 32.66
C LEU A 19 11.66 -10.88 31.62
N LEU A 20 11.00 -9.79 32.04
CA LEU A 20 10.54 -8.74 31.13
C LEU A 20 11.71 -8.03 30.43
N ALA A 21 12.82 -7.76 31.14
CA ALA A 21 14.01 -7.16 30.54
C ALA A 21 14.67 -8.08 29.51
N ILE A 22 14.84 -9.37 29.84
CA ILE A 22 15.43 -10.38 28.94
C ILE A 22 14.56 -10.58 27.70
N SER A 23 13.25 -10.75 27.88
CA SER A 23 12.31 -10.88 26.76
C SER A 23 12.27 -9.61 25.90
N THR A 24 12.38 -8.43 26.50
CA THR A 24 12.48 -7.17 25.75
C THR A 24 13.78 -7.07 24.97
N ALA A 25 14.92 -7.52 25.53
CA ALA A 25 16.18 -7.57 24.80
C ALA A 25 16.12 -8.53 23.60
N PHE A 26 15.53 -9.72 23.80
CA PHE A 26 15.27 -10.67 22.72
C PHE A 26 14.36 -10.08 21.63
N MET A 27 13.24 -9.44 22.02
CA MET A 27 12.35 -8.77 21.10
C MET A 27 13.03 -7.60 20.38
N GLY A 28 13.94 -6.88 21.04
CA GLY A 28 14.75 -5.82 20.44
C GLY A 28 15.70 -6.35 19.37
N TRP A 29 16.31 -7.51 19.61
CA TRP A 29 17.13 -8.19 18.60
C TRP A 29 16.31 -8.64 17.39
N GLN A 30 15.10 -9.15 17.60
CA GLN A 30 14.18 -9.51 16.51
C GLN A 30 13.66 -8.27 15.76
N ALA A 31 13.35 -7.19 16.49
CA ALA A 31 12.89 -5.93 15.92
C ALA A 31 13.92 -5.32 14.95
N ALA A 32 15.21 -5.47 15.23
CA ALA A 32 16.29 -4.98 14.35
C ALA A 32 16.35 -5.72 13.00
N GLN A 33 15.77 -6.92 12.90
CA GLN A 33 15.81 -7.76 11.70
C GLN A 33 14.58 -7.60 10.80
N VAL A 34 13.62 -6.78 11.20
CA VAL A 34 12.40 -6.54 10.43
C VAL A 34 12.74 -5.96 9.05
N LYS A 35 12.13 -6.54 8.01
CA LYS A 35 12.30 -6.10 6.61
C LYS A 35 11.08 -5.30 6.17
N ILE A 36 11.30 -4.35 5.25
CA ILE A 36 10.23 -3.59 4.60
C ILE A 36 9.68 -4.43 3.44
N SER A 37 8.36 -4.42 3.29
CA SER A 37 7.67 -4.99 2.13
C SER A 37 7.66 -3.98 1.01
N TYR A 38 7.90 -4.46 -0.20
CA TYR A 38 7.91 -3.62 -1.40
C TYR A 38 6.98 -4.13 -2.50
N GLU A 39 6.12 -5.10 -2.16
CA GLU A 39 5.16 -5.72 -3.06
C GLU A 39 3.76 -5.23 -2.73
N PHE A 40 3.04 -4.70 -3.72
CA PHE A 40 1.63 -4.30 -3.59
C PHE A 40 0.66 -5.49 -3.78
N THR A 41 1.09 -6.58 -4.40
CA THR A 41 0.24 -7.72 -4.79
C THR A 41 -0.26 -8.56 -3.61
N ARG A 42 0.29 -8.37 -2.40
CA ARG A 42 -0.13 -9.08 -1.18
C ARG A 42 -1.52 -8.69 -0.67
N ALA A 43 -2.16 -7.70 -1.29
CA ALA A 43 -3.54 -7.35 -0.97
C ALA A 43 -4.53 -8.47 -1.34
N ILE A 44 -4.22 -9.29 -2.36
CA ILE A 44 -5.06 -10.37 -2.85
C ILE A 44 -4.74 -11.68 -2.11
N PRO A 45 -5.75 -12.50 -1.77
CA PRO A 45 -5.53 -13.85 -1.26
C PRO A 45 -4.74 -14.74 -2.23
N THR A 46 -3.93 -15.66 -1.71
CA THR A 46 -3.10 -16.56 -2.54
C THR A 46 -3.90 -17.62 -3.30
N ASP A 47 -5.12 -17.91 -2.84
CA ASP A 47 -6.09 -18.83 -3.45
C ASP A 47 -6.97 -18.16 -4.53
N ASN A 48 -6.83 -16.85 -4.75
CA ASN A 48 -7.65 -16.14 -5.72
C ASN A 48 -7.22 -16.42 -7.17
N ASP A 49 -8.19 -16.67 -8.05
CA ASP A 49 -7.96 -16.94 -9.48
C ASP A 49 -7.11 -15.86 -10.17
N LYS A 50 -7.36 -14.56 -9.90
CA LYS A 50 -6.59 -13.46 -10.49
C LYS A 50 -5.16 -13.39 -9.98
N TYR A 51 -4.92 -13.83 -8.74
CA TYR A 51 -3.56 -13.94 -8.21
C TYR A 51 -2.80 -15.10 -8.86
N LEU A 52 -3.44 -16.26 -9.00
CA LEU A 52 -2.87 -17.43 -9.67
C LEU A 52 -2.57 -17.14 -11.15
N ALA A 53 -3.48 -16.46 -11.84
CA ALA A 53 -3.30 -15.96 -13.20
C ALA A 53 -2.06 -15.07 -13.35
N TYR A 54 -1.91 -14.10 -12.43
CA TYR A 54 -0.74 -13.22 -12.41
C TYR A 54 0.55 -13.97 -12.12
N GLN A 55 0.54 -14.95 -11.21
CA GLN A 55 1.71 -15.79 -10.97
C GLN A 55 2.08 -16.64 -12.19
N ALA A 56 1.09 -17.27 -12.85
CA ALA A 56 1.32 -18.06 -14.05
C ALA A 56 1.88 -17.20 -15.19
N PHE A 57 1.37 -15.97 -15.34
CA PHE A 57 1.91 -14.97 -16.25
C PHE A 57 3.38 -14.64 -15.91
N ARG A 58 3.68 -14.34 -14.64
CA ARG A 58 5.04 -14.00 -14.20
C ARG A 58 6.06 -15.10 -14.46
N GLN A 59 5.67 -16.36 -14.28
CA GLN A 59 6.54 -17.51 -14.54
C GLN A 59 6.86 -17.69 -16.03
N LYS A 60 5.94 -17.32 -16.93
CA LYS A 60 6.09 -17.51 -18.38
C LYS A 60 6.73 -16.32 -19.09
N PHE A 61 6.28 -15.11 -18.78
CA PHE A 61 6.61 -13.89 -19.51
C PHE A 61 7.44 -12.89 -18.70
N GLY A 62 7.79 -13.21 -17.45
CA GLY A 62 8.51 -12.31 -16.55
C GLY A 62 7.60 -11.30 -15.84
N GLU A 63 8.19 -10.33 -15.14
CA GLU A 63 7.46 -9.29 -14.43
C GLU A 63 7.10 -8.10 -15.32
N ASP A 64 5.89 -7.57 -15.16
CA ASP A 64 5.31 -6.43 -15.90
C ASP A 64 5.58 -5.06 -15.23
N GLY A 65 5.98 -5.05 -13.96
CA GLY A 65 6.08 -3.85 -13.12
C GLY A 65 7.47 -3.23 -13.00
N ASN A 66 8.39 -3.57 -13.90
CA ASN A 66 9.82 -3.24 -13.78
C ASN A 66 10.29 -2.12 -14.72
N LEU A 67 9.38 -1.54 -15.48
CA LEU A 67 9.64 -0.42 -16.36
C LEU A 67 9.59 0.89 -15.57
N MET A 68 10.71 1.59 -15.55
CA MET A 68 10.79 3.00 -15.19
C MET A 68 10.76 3.82 -16.48
N VAL A 69 10.13 4.99 -16.47
CA VAL A 69 10.04 5.85 -17.65
C VAL A 69 10.58 7.24 -17.36
N LEU A 70 11.21 7.83 -18.38
CA LEU A 70 11.73 9.19 -18.40
C LEU A 70 11.10 9.92 -19.57
N GLY A 71 10.57 11.10 -19.31
CA GLY A 71 9.84 11.94 -20.26
C GLY A 71 10.48 13.32 -20.38
N VAL A 72 10.65 13.80 -21.61
CA VAL A 72 11.09 15.17 -21.88
C VAL A 72 10.20 15.78 -22.95
N GLN A 73 9.79 17.03 -22.77
CA GLN A 73 9.05 17.77 -23.78
C GLN A 73 9.92 18.88 -24.37
N THR A 74 10.34 18.72 -25.63
CA THR A 74 11.18 19.71 -26.30
C THR A 74 11.10 19.59 -27.82
N LYS A 75 11.02 20.74 -28.49
CA LYS A 75 11.08 20.85 -29.95
C LYS A 75 12.50 20.66 -30.49
N ASP A 76 13.50 20.95 -29.66
CA ASP A 76 14.92 20.91 -30.01
C ASP A 76 15.56 19.55 -29.72
N PHE A 77 14.77 18.46 -29.66
CA PHE A 77 15.27 17.13 -29.31
C PHE A 77 16.40 16.64 -30.22
N PHE A 78 16.29 16.92 -31.52
CA PHE A 78 17.32 16.56 -32.51
C PHE A 78 18.38 17.64 -32.70
N LYS A 79 18.44 18.66 -31.83
CA LYS A 79 19.60 19.56 -31.80
C LYS A 79 20.79 18.77 -31.28
N LYS A 80 21.90 18.79 -32.04
CA LYS A 80 23.08 17.95 -31.75
C LYS A 80 23.53 17.99 -30.30
N SER A 81 23.63 19.18 -29.70
CA SER A 81 24.05 19.33 -28.30
C SER A 81 23.15 18.61 -27.30
N PHE A 82 21.83 18.68 -27.52
CA PHE A 82 20.84 18.03 -26.67
C PHE A 82 20.84 16.51 -26.92
N PHE A 83 20.84 16.10 -28.19
CA PHE A 83 20.82 14.69 -28.58
C PHE A 83 22.06 13.92 -28.10
N ASP A 84 23.26 14.52 -28.19
CA ASP A 84 24.50 13.92 -27.72
C ASP A 84 24.50 13.72 -26.19
N ASP A 85 23.99 14.71 -25.44
CA ASP A 85 23.86 14.56 -23.99
C ASP A 85 22.79 13.53 -23.60
N TYR A 86 21.68 13.46 -24.33
CA TYR A 86 20.64 12.44 -24.13
C TYR A 86 21.15 11.03 -24.43
N ARG A 87 21.98 10.90 -25.47
CA ARG A 87 22.67 9.65 -25.83
C ARG A 87 23.69 9.23 -24.77
N ARG A 88 24.44 10.17 -24.19
CA ARG A 88 25.33 9.91 -23.04
C ARG A 88 24.54 9.44 -21.83
N LEU A 89 23.43 10.11 -21.50
CA LEU A 89 22.54 9.72 -20.40
C LEU A 89 22.05 8.27 -20.58
N GLN A 90 21.57 7.91 -21.77
CA GLN A 90 21.18 6.53 -22.09
C GLN A 90 22.33 5.53 -21.84
N ALA A 91 23.52 5.85 -22.33
CA ALA A 91 24.70 4.98 -22.21
C ALA A 91 25.13 4.80 -20.75
N ASP A 92 25.05 5.85 -19.93
CA ASP A 92 25.43 5.81 -18.53
C ASP A 92 24.37 5.08 -17.68
N ILE A 93 23.08 5.28 -17.95
CA ILE A 93 22.00 4.50 -17.32
C ILE A 93 22.16 3.01 -17.62
N LYS A 94 22.53 2.64 -18.86
CA LYS A 94 22.75 1.23 -19.24
C LYS A 94 23.90 0.57 -18.47
N LYS A 95 24.86 1.35 -17.94
CA LYS A 95 25.97 0.83 -17.11
C LYS A 95 25.57 0.59 -15.65
N VAL A 96 24.42 1.09 -15.20
CA VAL A 96 23.96 0.93 -13.82
C VAL A 96 23.68 -0.55 -13.55
N LYS A 97 24.26 -1.08 -12.48
CA LYS A 97 24.04 -2.46 -12.04
C LYS A 97 22.54 -2.71 -11.83
N GLY A 98 21.98 -3.68 -12.55
CA GLY A 98 20.58 -4.05 -12.46
C GLY A 98 19.70 -3.52 -13.59
N VAL A 99 20.16 -2.57 -14.40
CA VAL A 99 19.46 -2.17 -15.63
C VAL A 99 19.69 -3.24 -16.69
N GLU A 100 18.61 -3.84 -17.18
CA GLU A 100 18.69 -4.91 -18.19
C GLU A 100 18.69 -4.30 -19.60
N HIS A 101 17.73 -3.41 -19.84
CA HIS A 101 17.49 -2.81 -21.15
C HIS A 101 17.03 -1.37 -21.01
N VAL A 102 17.48 -0.52 -21.94
CA VAL A 102 17.02 0.86 -22.08
C VAL A 102 16.47 1.02 -23.50
N LEU A 103 15.20 1.39 -23.60
CA LEU A 103 14.50 1.67 -24.84
C LEU A 103 14.32 3.18 -24.98
N SER A 104 14.94 3.78 -25.98
CA SER A 104 14.95 5.22 -26.20
C SER A 104 15.30 5.55 -27.65
N VAL A 105 15.08 6.80 -28.05
CA VAL A 105 15.32 7.25 -29.44
C VAL A 105 16.75 6.97 -29.92
N PRO A 106 17.84 7.27 -29.18
CA PRO A 106 19.19 6.98 -29.70
C PRO A 106 19.49 5.48 -29.81
N GLY A 107 18.74 4.63 -29.11
CA GLY A 107 18.81 3.16 -29.23
C GLY A 107 17.85 2.58 -30.26
N ALA A 108 17.09 3.40 -30.99
CA ALA A 108 16.11 2.94 -31.95
C ALA A 108 16.79 2.25 -33.14
N VAL A 109 16.18 1.15 -33.58
CA VAL A 109 16.65 0.34 -34.69
C VAL A 109 15.64 0.34 -35.82
N GLY A 110 16.14 0.34 -37.04
CA GLY A 110 15.40 0.03 -38.25
C GLY A 110 15.64 -1.42 -38.65
N LEU A 111 14.77 -1.95 -39.50
CA LEU A 111 14.99 -3.20 -40.20
C LEU A 111 15.18 -2.88 -41.68
N GLN A 112 16.20 -3.47 -42.28
CA GLN A 112 16.46 -3.37 -43.72
C GLN A 112 16.50 -4.77 -44.32
N LYS A 113 15.81 -4.95 -45.43
CA LYS A 113 15.86 -6.18 -46.23
C LYS A 113 17.23 -6.30 -46.88
N ASN A 114 17.87 -7.47 -46.74
CA ASN A 114 19.08 -7.80 -47.47
C ASN A 114 18.75 -8.95 -48.44
N ASP A 115 18.58 -8.60 -49.72
CA ASP A 115 18.21 -9.55 -50.78
C ASP A 115 19.26 -10.64 -50.99
N SER A 116 20.54 -10.34 -50.79
CA SER A 116 21.64 -11.32 -51.00
C SER A 116 21.70 -12.40 -49.93
N THR A 117 21.23 -12.12 -48.72
CA THR A 117 21.28 -13.07 -47.60
C THR A 117 19.92 -13.60 -47.18
N GLU A 118 18.84 -13.12 -47.83
CA GLU A 118 17.44 -13.40 -47.48
C GLU A 118 17.17 -13.17 -45.97
N LYS A 119 17.84 -12.17 -45.38
CA LYS A 119 17.76 -11.84 -43.96
C LYS A 119 17.39 -10.37 -43.77
N LEU A 120 16.75 -10.10 -42.63
CA LEU A 120 16.52 -8.74 -42.15
C LEU A 120 17.71 -8.33 -41.29
N ALA A 121 18.43 -7.31 -41.74
CA ALA A 121 19.49 -6.70 -40.95
C ALA A 121 18.89 -5.67 -39.98
N VAL A 122 19.29 -5.73 -38.71
CA VAL A 122 18.98 -4.69 -37.73
C VAL A 122 19.99 -3.57 -37.89
N GLU A 123 19.53 -2.38 -38.26
CA GLU A 123 20.37 -1.22 -38.47
C GLU A 123 20.11 -0.19 -37.35
N PRO A 124 21.12 0.25 -36.59
CA PRO A 124 20.95 1.33 -35.63
C PRO A 124 20.66 2.65 -36.37
N LEU A 125 19.52 3.27 -36.07
CA LEU A 125 19.11 4.51 -36.77
C LEU A 125 20.01 5.70 -36.45
N PHE A 126 20.66 5.69 -35.29
CA PHE A 126 21.52 6.76 -34.80
C PHE A 126 22.95 6.25 -34.53
N ALA A 127 23.59 5.68 -35.55
CA ALA A 127 25.00 5.31 -35.49
C ALA A 127 25.92 6.54 -35.32
N ASP A 128 27.14 6.34 -34.83
CA ASP A 128 28.11 7.44 -34.64
C ASP A 128 28.38 8.24 -35.92
N SER A 129 28.40 7.58 -37.08
CA SER A 129 28.53 8.23 -38.39
C SER A 129 27.33 9.12 -38.74
N LEU A 130 26.12 8.69 -38.38
CA LEU A 130 24.86 9.37 -38.69
C LEU A 130 24.50 10.47 -37.68
N THR A 131 25.30 10.62 -36.64
CA THR A 131 25.13 11.65 -35.59
C THR A 131 26.30 12.64 -35.57
N ALA A 132 27.26 12.50 -36.50
CA ALA A 132 28.47 13.31 -36.57
C ALA A 132 28.22 14.78 -36.95
N THR A 133 27.19 15.07 -37.75
CA THR A 133 26.81 16.44 -38.18
C THR A 133 25.32 16.66 -37.97
N GLN A 134 24.90 17.93 -37.85
CA GLN A 134 23.47 18.27 -37.69
C GLN A 134 22.65 17.76 -38.88
N ALA A 135 23.14 17.92 -40.11
CA ALA A 135 22.45 17.45 -41.32
C ALA A 135 22.28 15.92 -41.36
N ALA A 136 23.29 15.16 -40.90
CA ALA A 136 23.18 13.69 -40.81
C ALA A 136 22.16 13.29 -39.74
N LEU A 137 22.16 13.98 -38.59
CA LEU A 137 21.20 13.76 -37.51
C LEU A 137 19.76 14.08 -37.95
N ASP A 138 19.56 15.16 -38.70
CA ASP A 138 18.25 15.53 -39.23
C ASP A 138 17.73 14.47 -40.23
N SER A 139 18.63 13.91 -41.05
CA SER A 139 18.30 12.81 -41.97
C SER A 139 17.91 11.53 -41.21
N ALA A 140 18.65 11.19 -40.16
CA ALA A 140 18.31 10.07 -39.28
C ALA A 140 16.99 10.30 -38.53
N ALA A 141 16.72 11.54 -38.10
CA ALA A 141 15.49 11.93 -37.44
C ALA A 141 14.27 11.79 -38.36
N LEU A 142 14.40 12.14 -39.64
CA LEU A 142 13.35 11.94 -40.64
C LEU A 142 13.04 10.46 -40.84
N ARG A 143 14.08 9.61 -40.93
CA ARG A 143 13.92 8.14 -41.02
C ARG A 143 13.29 7.56 -39.76
N PHE A 144 13.63 8.07 -38.57
CA PHE A 144 12.99 7.65 -37.33
C PHE A 144 11.50 8.00 -37.31
N ARG A 145 11.14 9.22 -37.73
CA ARG A 145 9.75 9.69 -37.80
C ARG A 145 8.91 8.94 -38.85
N SER A 146 9.54 8.32 -39.85
CA SER A 146 8.85 7.47 -40.83
C SER A 146 8.55 6.06 -40.32
N LEU A 147 8.87 5.71 -39.07
CA LEU A 147 8.59 4.40 -38.50
C LEU A 147 7.37 4.47 -37.56
N PRO A 148 6.17 4.02 -37.99
CA PRO A 148 4.97 4.04 -37.16
C PRO A 148 5.11 3.22 -35.88
N PHE A 149 6.03 2.26 -35.83
CA PHE A 149 6.32 1.45 -34.64
C PHE A 149 6.72 2.29 -33.41
N TYR A 150 7.47 3.38 -33.59
CA TYR A 150 7.92 4.21 -32.45
C TYR A 150 6.96 5.34 -32.08
N ARG A 151 6.02 5.68 -32.98
CA ARG A 151 4.96 6.66 -32.72
C ARG A 151 4.08 6.21 -31.55
N ASP A 152 3.82 7.13 -30.62
CA ASP A 152 3.06 6.93 -29.38
C ASP A 152 3.67 5.89 -28.41
N LEU A 153 4.88 5.40 -28.70
CA LEU A 153 5.68 4.53 -27.84
C LEU A 153 6.88 5.28 -27.26
N LEU A 154 7.70 5.89 -28.12
CA LEU A 154 8.89 6.66 -27.73
C LEU A 154 8.76 8.15 -27.99
N TYR A 155 7.79 8.57 -28.79
CA TYR A 155 7.52 9.98 -29.02
C TYR A 155 6.05 10.22 -29.31
N ASN A 156 5.56 11.38 -28.88
CA ASN A 156 4.26 11.90 -29.22
C ASN A 156 4.43 13.03 -30.27
N PRO A 157 3.92 12.87 -31.49
CA PRO A 157 4.08 13.86 -32.56
C PRO A 157 3.31 15.16 -32.33
N ASP A 158 2.25 15.14 -31.51
CA ASP A 158 1.38 16.31 -31.33
C ASP A 158 1.96 17.32 -30.32
N THR A 159 2.80 16.84 -29.41
CA THR A 159 3.29 17.62 -28.25
C THR A 159 4.80 17.71 -28.16
N ASP A 160 5.54 17.06 -29.06
CA ASP A 160 7.01 16.92 -29.03
C ASP A 160 7.52 16.34 -27.70
N ALA A 161 6.75 15.40 -27.13
CA ALA A 161 7.12 14.65 -25.94
C ALA A 161 7.89 13.38 -26.32
N TRP A 162 8.97 13.09 -25.62
CA TRP A 162 9.90 11.99 -25.87
C TRP A 162 10.01 11.11 -24.64
N LEU A 163 10.02 9.78 -24.84
CA LEU A 163 10.04 8.79 -23.77
C LEU A 163 11.27 7.88 -23.88
N MET A 164 11.89 7.64 -22.72
CA MET A 164 12.89 6.60 -22.50
C MET A 164 12.34 5.61 -21.47
N GLY A 165 12.23 4.34 -21.86
CA GLY A 165 11.89 3.23 -20.98
C GLY A 165 13.16 2.56 -20.45
N ILE A 166 13.24 2.37 -19.14
CA ILE A 166 14.37 1.77 -18.43
C ILE A 166 13.84 0.52 -17.73
N ASN A 167 14.18 -0.66 -18.24
CA ASN A 167 13.78 -1.92 -17.64
C ASN A 167 14.83 -2.37 -16.63
N ILE A 168 14.39 -2.62 -15.40
CA ILE A 168 15.26 -2.91 -14.25
C ILE A 168 14.97 -4.32 -13.75
N ASN A 169 16.00 -5.08 -13.40
CA ASN A 169 15.87 -6.44 -12.93
C ASN A 169 14.90 -6.56 -11.73
N GLY A 170 13.89 -7.41 -11.87
CA GLY A 170 12.83 -7.61 -10.88
C GLY A 170 13.31 -8.17 -9.55
N ALA A 171 14.26 -9.11 -9.57
CA ALA A 171 14.80 -9.70 -8.35
C ALA A 171 15.58 -8.66 -7.53
N LEU A 172 16.34 -7.78 -8.19
CA LEU A 172 17.00 -6.65 -7.53
C LEU A 172 15.95 -5.69 -6.94
N MET A 173 14.88 -5.43 -7.70
CA MET A 173 13.72 -4.64 -7.26
C MET A 173 12.89 -5.30 -6.15
N ALA A 174 13.24 -6.48 -5.65
CA ALA A 174 12.69 -7.05 -4.42
C ALA A 174 13.56 -6.78 -3.18
N THR A 175 14.77 -6.24 -3.35
CA THR A 175 15.77 -6.04 -2.28
C THR A 175 15.92 -4.59 -1.83
N LYS A 176 16.82 -4.32 -0.87
CA LYS A 176 17.21 -2.97 -0.47
C LYS A 176 18.06 -2.26 -1.54
N GLU A 177 18.69 -2.99 -2.47
CA GLU A 177 19.55 -2.41 -3.52
C GLU A 177 18.78 -1.49 -4.49
N ARG A 178 17.46 -1.62 -4.56
CA ARG A 178 16.58 -0.75 -5.36
C ARG A 178 16.85 0.74 -5.14
N THR A 179 17.13 1.15 -3.90
CA THR A 179 17.28 2.58 -3.56
C THR A 179 18.56 3.15 -4.15
N VAL A 180 19.59 2.31 -4.25
CA VAL A 180 20.87 2.65 -4.89
C VAL A 180 20.67 2.79 -6.39
N VAL A 181 19.98 1.84 -7.03
CA VAL A 181 19.73 1.86 -8.48
C VAL A 181 18.84 3.03 -8.88
N VAL A 182 17.69 3.17 -8.23
CA VAL A 182 16.76 4.29 -8.50
C VAL A 182 17.43 5.62 -8.17
N GLY A 183 18.16 5.71 -7.06
CA GLY A 183 18.92 6.90 -6.66
C GLY A 183 19.95 7.30 -7.73
N ALA A 184 20.75 6.34 -8.21
CA ALA A 184 21.74 6.58 -9.26
C ALA A 184 21.10 7.09 -10.55
N ILE A 185 19.99 6.47 -10.99
CA ILE A 185 19.25 6.92 -12.18
C ILE A 185 18.72 8.35 -11.96
N THR A 186 18.05 8.61 -10.83
CA THR A 186 17.51 9.95 -10.54
C THR A 186 18.60 11.02 -10.51
N SER A 187 19.77 10.75 -9.92
CA SER A 187 20.89 11.70 -9.89
C SER A 187 21.47 12.00 -11.29
N MET A 188 21.56 10.99 -12.16
CA MET A 188 21.99 11.18 -13.56
C MET A 188 20.99 12.03 -14.33
N VAL A 189 19.70 11.80 -14.12
CA VAL A 189 18.62 12.57 -14.77
C VAL A 189 18.57 14.00 -14.27
N ASP A 190 18.73 14.23 -12.96
CA ASP A 190 18.80 15.58 -12.39
C ASP A 190 20.02 16.36 -12.91
N ALA A 191 21.16 15.69 -13.10
CA ALA A 191 22.35 16.29 -13.70
C ALA A 191 22.12 16.68 -15.17
N PHE A 192 21.42 15.84 -15.93
CA PHE A 192 21.02 16.14 -17.31
C PHE A 192 20.03 17.31 -17.37
N SER A 193 18.98 17.30 -16.54
CA SER A 193 17.98 18.37 -16.46
C SER A 193 18.61 19.73 -16.16
N LYS A 194 19.54 19.80 -15.19
CA LYS A 194 20.27 21.03 -14.86
C LYS A 194 21.17 21.53 -15.99
N ARG A 195 21.81 20.62 -16.73
CA ARG A 195 22.71 20.98 -17.84
C ARG A 195 21.97 21.58 -19.03
N GLN A 196 20.82 20.99 -19.38
CA GLN A 196 20.04 21.39 -20.55
C GLN A 196 18.97 22.45 -20.22
N GLY A 197 18.80 22.81 -18.94
CA GLY A 197 17.75 23.73 -18.50
C GLY A 197 16.33 23.27 -18.87
N THR A 198 16.14 21.96 -19.07
CA THR A 198 14.89 21.36 -19.51
C THR A 198 14.29 20.55 -18.38
N GLU A 199 12.99 20.69 -18.16
CA GLU A 199 12.26 19.88 -17.19
C GLU A 199 12.20 18.42 -17.65
N VAL A 200 12.57 17.50 -16.76
CA VAL A 200 12.53 16.06 -17.02
C VAL A 200 11.63 15.40 -16.00
N HIS A 201 10.69 14.61 -16.51
CA HIS A 201 9.71 13.88 -15.74
C HIS A 201 10.13 12.42 -15.60
N LEU A 202 10.01 11.86 -14.40
CA LEU A 202 10.32 10.47 -14.10
C LEU A 202 9.12 9.77 -13.49
N SER A 203 8.80 8.57 -14.00
CA SER A 203 7.71 7.76 -13.46
C SER A 203 7.97 6.26 -13.63
N GLY A 204 6.94 5.46 -13.38
CA GLY A 204 6.98 4.00 -13.42
C GLY A 204 6.97 3.37 -12.04
N LEU A 205 6.48 2.13 -11.99
CA LEU A 205 6.28 1.39 -10.74
C LEU A 205 7.56 1.21 -9.90
N PRO A 206 8.77 1.01 -10.46
CA PRO A 206 9.99 0.91 -9.68
C PRO A 206 10.31 2.18 -8.88
N LEU A 207 10.15 3.35 -9.51
CA LEU A 207 10.35 4.65 -8.89
C LEU A 207 9.32 4.87 -7.78
N ILE A 208 8.03 4.69 -8.12
CA ILE A 208 6.91 4.90 -7.20
C ILE A 208 7.06 4.00 -5.97
N ARG A 209 7.25 2.69 -6.15
CA ARG A 209 7.44 1.70 -5.07
C ARG A 209 8.62 2.06 -4.16
N THR A 210 9.74 2.47 -4.77
CA THR A 210 10.96 2.79 -4.02
C THR A 210 10.79 4.07 -3.21
N GLN A 211 10.31 5.15 -3.84
CA GLN A 211 10.13 6.42 -3.15
C GLN A 211 9.06 6.33 -2.07
N VAL A 212 7.90 5.72 -2.35
CA VAL A 212 6.84 5.49 -1.35
C VAL A 212 7.37 4.68 -0.16
N ALA A 213 8.10 3.59 -0.38
CA ALA A 213 8.65 2.79 0.71
C ALA A 213 9.67 3.57 1.55
N THR A 214 10.55 4.37 0.92
CA THR A 214 11.50 5.22 1.66
C THR A 214 10.81 6.33 2.46
N ARG A 215 9.71 6.89 1.94
CA ARG A 215 8.91 7.89 2.64
C ARG A 215 8.20 7.28 3.84
N ILE A 216 7.54 6.12 3.68
CA ILE A 216 6.94 5.39 4.80
C ILE A 216 7.98 5.15 5.89
N GLN A 217 9.20 4.73 5.53
CA GLN A 217 10.27 4.51 6.51
C GLN A 217 10.67 5.80 7.26
N ASN A 218 10.78 6.92 6.56
CA ASN A 218 11.14 8.21 7.15
C ASN A 218 10.01 8.80 8.00
N GLU A 219 8.78 8.77 7.49
CA GLU A 219 7.57 9.24 8.18
C GLU A 219 7.29 8.39 9.41
N MET A 220 7.44 7.07 9.34
CA MET A 220 7.29 6.19 10.51
C MET A 220 8.22 6.60 11.65
N ARG A 221 9.47 6.98 11.36
CA ARG A 221 10.41 7.48 12.39
C ARG A 221 9.95 8.79 13.00
N TRP A 222 9.58 9.77 12.17
CA TRP A 222 9.09 11.06 12.64
C TRP A 222 7.78 10.96 13.42
N PHE A 223 6.84 10.13 12.93
CA PHE A 223 5.55 9.90 13.55
C PHE A 223 5.68 9.15 14.87
N MET A 224 6.61 8.19 14.97
CA MET A 224 6.96 7.55 16.24
C MET A 224 7.55 8.56 17.22
N LEU A 225 8.58 9.32 16.84
CA LEU A 225 9.18 10.33 17.72
C LEU A 225 8.17 11.40 18.16
N GLY A 226 7.32 11.86 17.24
CA GLY A 226 6.26 12.82 17.50
C GLY A 226 5.18 12.28 18.45
N SER A 227 4.71 11.04 18.24
CA SER A 227 3.73 10.40 19.13
C SER A 227 4.29 10.16 20.54
N PHE A 228 5.55 9.73 20.66
CA PHE A 228 6.22 9.64 21.97
C PHE A 228 6.41 11.00 22.63
N GLY A 229 6.82 12.03 21.88
CA GLY A 229 6.98 13.40 22.39
C GLY A 229 5.65 13.98 22.88
N LEU A 230 4.58 13.80 22.10
CA LEU A 230 3.23 14.22 22.49
C LEU A 230 2.73 13.44 23.71
N ALA A 231 2.93 12.13 23.76
CA ALA A 231 2.61 11.30 24.92
C ALA A 231 3.34 11.76 26.18
N ALA A 232 4.65 12.02 26.06
CA ALA A 232 5.48 12.54 27.14
C ALA A 232 4.94 13.88 27.65
N LEU A 233 4.59 14.79 26.74
CA LEU A 233 4.02 16.10 27.07
C LEU A 233 2.68 15.95 27.81
N ILE A 234 1.74 15.16 27.28
CA ILE A 234 0.42 14.94 27.90
C ILE A 234 0.58 14.33 29.30
N LEU A 235 1.40 13.29 29.44
CA LEU A 235 1.66 12.63 30.72
C LEU A 235 2.33 13.57 31.72
N LEU A 236 3.29 14.37 31.28
CA LEU A 236 3.96 15.37 32.12
C LEU A 236 2.99 16.46 32.57
N LEU A 237 2.11 16.95 31.69
CA LEU A 237 1.09 17.93 32.03
C LEU A 237 0.06 17.37 33.01
N PHE A 238 -0.35 16.10 32.84
CA PHE A 238 -1.35 15.44 33.66
C PHE A 238 -0.82 15.08 35.06
N PHE A 239 0.29 14.35 35.13
CA PHE A 239 0.86 13.89 36.40
C PHE A 239 1.77 14.91 37.09
N ARG A 240 2.29 15.90 36.34
CA ARG A 240 3.28 16.89 36.83
C ARG A 240 4.45 16.24 37.57
N SER A 241 4.80 15.02 37.19
CA SER A 241 5.79 14.18 37.85
C SER A 241 6.65 13.48 36.81
N LEU A 242 7.94 13.83 36.75
CA LEU A 242 8.88 13.25 35.80
C LEU A 242 9.01 11.73 35.98
N SER A 243 8.94 11.23 37.21
CA SER A 243 9.02 9.80 37.51
C SER A 243 7.83 9.01 36.94
N ALA A 244 6.61 9.52 37.11
CA ALA A 244 5.41 8.88 36.57
C ALA A 244 5.39 8.91 35.03
N THR A 245 5.85 10.01 34.43
CA THR A 245 6.00 10.15 32.98
C THR A 245 7.03 9.17 32.42
N LEU A 246 8.24 9.10 33.00
CA LEU A 246 9.29 8.17 32.55
C LEU A 246 8.86 6.72 32.69
N LEU A 247 8.18 6.37 33.78
CA LEU A 247 7.64 5.02 33.98
C LEU A 247 6.65 4.65 32.87
N SER A 248 5.72 5.54 32.57
CA SER A 248 4.70 5.33 31.54
C SER A 248 5.31 5.24 30.14
N LEU A 249 6.28 6.12 29.84
CA LEU A 249 7.01 6.07 28.57
C LEU A 249 7.82 4.79 28.41
N ALA A 250 8.41 4.26 29.48
CA ALA A 250 9.13 2.99 29.44
C ALA A 250 8.21 1.81 29.10
N VAL A 251 7.01 1.74 29.69
CA VAL A 251 6.00 0.71 29.35
C VAL A 251 5.66 0.76 27.86
N VAL A 252 5.39 1.97 27.35
CA VAL A 252 5.04 2.17 25.94
C VAL A 252 6.20 1.84 25.02
N LEU A 253 7.44 2.21 25.38
CA LEU A 253 8.64 1.88 24.62
C LEU A 253 8.86 0.37 24.53
N ILE A 254 8.69 -0.35 25.64
CA ILE A 254 8.73 -1.83 25.64
C ILE A 254 7.66 -2.38 24.69
N GLY A 255 6.42 -1.86 24.77
CA GLY A 255 5.34 -2.25 23.85
C GLY A 255 5.67 -2.03 22.38
N VAL A 256 6.31 -0.90 22.03
CA VAL A 256 6.76 -0.60 20.67
C VAL A 256 7.85 -1.56 20.21
N VAL A 257 8.84 -1.87 21.06
CA VAL A 257 9.89 -2.86 20.74
C VAL A 257 9.26 -4.23 20.48
N TRP A 258 8.30 -4.63 21.32
CA TRP A 258 7.56 -5.89 21.14
C TRP A 258 6.73 -5.89 19.87
N SER A 259 6.16 -4.75 19.46
CA SER A 259 5.41 -4.65 18.20
C SER A 259 6.25 -4.99 16.96
N PHE A 260 7.51 -4.54 16.93
CA PHE A 260 8.42 -4.89 15.84
C PHE A 260 8.98 -6.30 15.97
N GLY A 261 9.28 -6.75 17.20
CA GLY A 261 9.75 -8.10 17.47
C GLY A 261 8.73 -9.16 17.06
N THR A 262 7.46 -8.96 17.42
CA THR A 262 6.34 -9.84 17.02
C THR A 262 6.12 -9.84 15.52
N LEU A 263 6.23 -8.68 14.85
CA LEU A 263 6.14 -8.58 13.39
C LEU A 263 7.21 -9.47 12.71
N HIS A 264 8.44 -9.44 13.21
CA HIS A 264 9.51 -10.31 12.69
C HIS A 264 9.28 -11.79 13.00
N LEU A 265 8.90 -12.13 14.24
CA LEU A 265 8.68 -13.52 14.67
C LEU A 265 7.59 -14.23 13.88
N MET A 266 6.58 -13.49 13.42
CA MET A 266 5.52 -14.02 12.55
C MET A 266 5.94 -14.09 11.07
N GLY A 267 7.15 -13.66 10.72
CA GLY A 267 7.66 -13.64 9.34
C GLY A 267 7.08 -12.51 8.49
N TYR A 268 6.44 -11.51 9.11
CA TYR A 268 5.79 -10.41 8.42
C TYR A 268 6.76 -9.27 8.12
N LYS A 269 6.37 -8.41 7.17
CA LYS A 269 7.17 -7.27 6.70
C LYS A 269 6.48 -5.95 7.06
N ILE A 270 7.25 -4.87 7.15
CA ILE A 270 6.68 -3.53 7.31
C ILE A 270 6.01 -3.11 6.00
N THR A 271 4.72 -2.84 6.06
CA THR A 271 3.87 -2.34 4.98
C THR A 271 3.31 -0.97 5.39
N LEU A 272 2.58 -0.31 4.49
CA LEU A 272 1.88 0.94 4.83
C LEU A 272 0.95 0.76 6.05
N LEU A 273 0.27 -0.38 6.17
CA LEU A 273 -0.65 -0.65 7.28
C LEU A 273 0.09 -1.04 8.56
N THR A 274 1.07 -1.96 8.49
CA THR A 274 1.79 -2.42 9.69
C THR A 274 2.72 -1.36 10.28
N ALA A 275 3.12 -0.35 9.49
CA ALA A 275 3.84 0.83 9.99
C ALA A 275 3.04 1.67 11.00
N LEU A 276 1.70 1.53 11.03
CA LEU A 276 0.81 2.24 11.97
C LEU A 276 0.67 1.54 13.33
N ILE A 277 1.13 0.29 13.46
CA ILE A 277 1.00 -0.49 14.71
C ILE A 277 1.74 0.16 15.89
N PRO A 278 3.01 0.59 15.77
CA PRO A 278 3.72 1.16 16.92
C PRO A 278 3.06 2.45 17.48
N PRO A 279 2.67 3.44 16.64
CA PRO A 279 1.90 4.59 17.12
C PRO A 279 0.57 4.21 17.78
N LEU A 280 -0.11 3.18 17.26
CA LEU A 280 -1.35 2.68 17.85
C LEU A 280 -1.11 2.08 19.25
N VAL A 281 -0.03 1.34 19.43
CA VAL A 281 0.40 0.82 20.75
C VAL A 281 0.69 1.96 21.72
N VAL A 282 1.27 3.08 21.26
CA VAL A 282 1.46 4.29 22.07
C VAL A 282 0.11 4.84 22.55
N VAL A 283 -0.85 5.03 21.65
CA VAL A 283 -2.17 5.59 21.97
C VAL A 283 -2.94 4.70 22.97
N ILE A 284 -2.89 3.38 22.81
CA ILE A 284 -3.60 2.43 23.69
C ILE A 284 -2.87 2.22 25.04
N GLY A 285 -1.53 2.31 25.05
CA GLY A 285 -0.73 2.10 26.25
C GLY A 285 -0.84 3.21 27.29
N ILE A 286 -1.02 4.46 26.85
CA ILE A 286 -1.11 5.63 27.73
C ILE A 286 -2.29 5.51 28.70
N PRO A 287 -3.54 5.24 28.27
CA PRO A 287 -4.65 4.98 29.18
C PRO A 287 -4.33 3.95 30.25
N ASN A 288 -3.76 2.78 29.88
CA ASN A 288 -3.40 1.74 30.84
C ASN A 288 -2.49 2.29 31.95
N CYS A 289 -1.45 3.05 31.58
CA CYS A 289 -0.56 3.70 32.52
C CYS A 289 -1.29 4.71 33.41
N ILE A 290 -2.15 5.55 32.80
CA ILE A 290 -2.91 6.57 33.53
C ILE A 290 -3.81 5.95 34.59
N TYR A 291 -4.56 4.90 34.23
CA TYR A 291 -5.49 4.25 35.14
C TYR A 291 -4.78 3.53 36.30
N PHE A 292 -3.70 2.79 36.03
CA PHE A 292 -2.91 2.16 37.09
C PHE A 292 -2.34 3.21 38.05
N LEU A 293 -1.71 4.28 37.52
CA LEU A 293 -1.14 5.34 38.33
C LEU A 293 -2.20 6.11 39.13
N ASN A 294 -3.33 6.43 38.50
CA ASN A 294 -4.42 7.13 39.18
C ASN A 294 -4.94 6.29 40.36
N LYS A 295 -5.16 4.99 40.13
CA LYS A 295 -5.64 4.10 41.20
C LYS A 295 -4.63 3.94 42.32
N TYR A 296 -3.35 3.90 42.00
CA TYR A 296 -2.28 3.88 43.00
C TYR A 296 -2.31 5.12 43.88
N HIS A 297 -2.37 6.32 43.29
CA HIS A 297 -2.42 7.58 44.05
C HIS A 297 -3.68 7.68 44.91
N THR A 298 -4.87 7.34 44.39
CA THR A 298 -6.10 7.35 45.18
C THR A 298 -6.06 6.32 46.33
N SER A 299 -5.52 5.13 46.08
CA SER A 299 -5.40 4.09 47.12
C SER A 299 -4.36 4.47 48.18
N PHE A 300 -3.25 5.09 47.78
CA PHE A 300 -2.23 5.56 48.71
C PHE A 300 -2.77 6.69 49.61
N ARG A 301 -3.59 7.61 49.07
CA ARG A 301 -4.28 8.64 49.86
C ARG A 301 -5.21 8.05 50.92
N ASN A 302 -5.88 6.95 50.61
CA ASN A 302 -6.87 6.33 51.50
C ASN A 302 -6.24 5.42 52.57
N TYR A 303 -5.20 4.66 52.22
CA TYR A 303 -4.62 3.64 53.11
C TYR A 303 -3.32 4.07 53.78
N ALA A 304 -2.61 5.09 53.26
CA ALA A 304 -1.27 5.52 53.65
C ALA A 304 -0.16 4.43 53.63
N ASP A 305 -0.51 3.17 53.36
CA ASP A 305 0.41 2.05 53.15
C ASP A 305 0.65 1.81 51.66
N LYS A 306 1.93 1.84 51.27
CA LYS A 306 2.38 1.61 49.90
C LYS A 306 2.07 0.20 49.40
N HIS A 307 2.26 -0.81 50.25
CA HIS A 307 2.07 -2.20 49.83
C HIS A 307 0.60 -2.49 49.56
N SER A 308 -0.27 -2.11 50.49
CA SER A 308 -1.73 -2.22 50.33
C SER A 308 -2.25 -1.40 49.15
N ALA A 309 -1.72 -0.20 48.91
CA ALA A 309 -2.08 0.61 47.74
C ALA A 309 -1.72 -0.06 46.40
N LEU A 310 -0.56 -0.72 46.29
CA LEU A 310 -0.16 -1.45 45.08
C LEU A 310 -1.00 -2.71 44.87
N VAL A 311 -1.32 -3.45 45.93
CA VAL A 311 -2.22 -4.61 45.84
C VAL A 311 -3.60 -4.17 45.36
N GLN A 312 -4.15 -3.09 45.92
CA GLN A 312 -5.45 -2.54 45.52
C GLN A 312 -5.46 -1.99 44.10
N MET A 313 -4.36 -1.39 43.66
CA MET A 313 -4.17 -0.95 42.27
C MET A 313 -4.33 -2.14 41.32
N VAL A 314 -3.60 -3.24 41.55
CA VAL A 314 -3.70 -4.43 40.70
C VAL A 314 -5.05 -5.11 40.82
N ALA A 315 -5.59 -5.22 42.04
CA ALA A 315 -6.84 -5.93 42.30
C ALA A 315 -8.04 -5.28 41.59
N LYS A 316 -8.16 -3.95 41.71
CA LYS A 316 -9.29 -3.21 41.14
C LYS A 316 -9.04 -2.81 39.69
N MET A 317 -7.86 -2.31 39.35
CA MET A 317 -7.62 -1.79 38.00
C MET A 317 -7.17 -2.87 37.01
N GLY A 318 -6.58 -3.97 37.49
CA GLY A 318 -6.15 -5.09 36.63
C GLY A 318 -7.30 -5.75 35.86
N VAL A 319 -8.45 -5.94 36.51
CA VAL A 319 -9.63 -6.51 35.83
C VAL A 319 -10.22 -5.55 34.81
N VAL A 320 -10.33 -4.25 35.14
CA VAL A 320 -10.88 -3.23 34.23
C VAL A 320 -10.01 -3.10 32.99
N THR A 321 -8.69 -2.99 33.20
CA THR A 321 -7.72 -2.86 32.11
C THR A 321 -7.65 -4.14 31.27
N LEU A 322 -7.72 -5.34 31.87
CA LEU A 322 -7.74 -6.59 31.10
C LEU A 322 -8.93 -6.62 30.13
N PHE A 323 -10.15 -6.37 30.62
CA PHE A 323 -11.34 -6.44 29.76
C PHE A 323 -11.30 -5.42 28.63
N CYS A 324 -10.85 -4.20 28.90
CA CYS A 324 -10.78 -3.20 27.85
C CYS A 324 -9.69 -3.51 26.81
N ASN A 325 -8.53 -4.06 27.22
CA ASN A 325 -7.50 -4.51 26.28
C ASN A 325 -7.95 -5.74 25.50
N ILE A 326 -8.72 -6.67 26.11
CA ILE A 326 -9.34 -7.80 25.37
C ILE A 326 -10.30 -7.28 24.31
N SER A 327 -11.19 -6.35 24.66
CA SER A 327 -12.16 -5.82 23.69
C SER A 327 -11.50 -5.01 22.59
N ALA A 328 -10.49 -4.20 22.91
CA ALA A 328 -9.67 -3.52 21.90
C ALA A 328 -8.93 -4.54 21.02
N ALA A 329 -8.30 -5.56 21.61
CA ALA A 329 -7.62 -6.62 20.89
C ALA A 329 -8.56 -7.37 19.94
N ILE A 330 -9.80 -7.68 20.36
CA ILE A 330 -10.83 -8.27 19.50
C ILE A 330 -11.14 -7.34 18.33
N GLY A 331 -11.32 -6.04 18.58
CA GLY A 331 -11.59 -5.04 17.54
C GLY A 331 -10.55 -5.00 16.42
N PHE A 332 -9.28 -5.27 16.73
CA PHE A 332 -8.21 -5.40 15.72
C PHE A 332 -8.02 -6.84 15.21
N ALA A 333 -8.16 -7.84 16.08
CA ALA A 333 -7.97 -9.25 15.75
C ALA A 333 -9.02 -9.76 14.76
N VAL A 334 -10.18 -9.13 14.66
CA VAL A 334 -11.17 -9.46 13.61
C VAL A 334 -10.57 -9.30 12.21
N PHE A 335 -9.62 -8.39 12.00
CA PHE A 335 -8.94 -8.30 10.71
C PHE A 335 -8.08 -9.52 10.38
N ALA A 336 -7.63 -10.28 11.39
CA ALA A 336 -6.97 -11.57 11.20
C ALA A 336 -7.88 -12.61 10.53
N LEU A 337 -9.20 -12.42 10.57
CA LEU A 337 -10.19 -13.30 9.95
C LEU A 337 -10.56 -12.86 8.53
N THR A 338 -10.06 -11.72 8.05
CA THR A 338 -10.26 -11.29 6.66
C THR A 338 -9.48 -12.16 5.70
N ARG A 339 -9.81 -12.12 4.41
CA ARG A 339 -9.03 -12.83 3.38
C ARG A 339 -7.79 -12.07 2.90
N SER A 340 -7.67 -10.78 3.19
CA SER A 340 -6.54 -9.97 2.72
C SER A 340 -5.32 -10.15 3.62
N ALA A 341 -4.20 -10.64 3.08
CA ALA A 341 -2.99 -10.89 3.88
C ALA A 341 -2.50 -9.63 4.61
N LEU A 342 -2.58 -8.45 3.98
CA LEU A 342 -2.19 -7.18 4.62
C LEU A 342 -3.02 -6.85 5.88
N LEU A 343 -4.33 -7.09 5.83
CA LEU A 343 -5.22 -6.90 6.98
C LEU A 343 -5.04 -8.00 8.02
N GLN A 344 -4.77 -9.24 7.59
CA GLN A 344 -4.49 -10.34 8.50
C GLN A 344 -3.24 -10.10 9.34
N GLU A 345 -2.14 -9.75 8.67
CA GLU A 345 -0.85 -9.41 9.31
C GLU A 345 -1.05 -8.27 10.31
N PHE A 346 -1.74 -7.20 9.89
CA PHE A 346 -2.04 -6.05 10.75
C PHE A 346 -2.89 -6.44 11.97
N GLY A 347 -4.01 -7.14 11.76
CA GLY A 347 -4.94 -7.51 12.82
C GLY A 347 -4.36 -8.45 13.86
N ALA A 348 -3.61 -9.46 13.39
CA ALA A 348 -2.96 -10.43 14.27
C ALA A 348 -1.88 -9.76 15.14
N VAL A 349 -1.00 -8.95 14.54
CA VAL A 349 0.07 -8.27 15.27
C VAL A 349 -0.51 -7.20 16.20
N ALA A 350 -1.44 -6.37 15.74
CA ALA A 350 -2.05 -5.34 16.58
C ALA A 350 -2.82 -5.94 17.76
N GLY A 351 -3.69 -6.92 17.52
CA GLY A 351 -4.47 -7.58 18.56
C GLY A 351 -3.60 -8.27 19.62
N LEU A 352 -2.58 -9.01 19.18
CA LEU A 352 -1.63 -9.65 20.10
C LEU A 352 -0.85 -8.62 20.92
N ASN A 353 -0.33 -7.56 20.29
CA ASN A 353 0.46 -6.55 21.01
C ASN A 353 -0.35 -5.76 22.03
N ILE A 354 -1.65 -5.52 21.80
CA ILE A 354 -2.53 -4.88 22.79
C ILE A 354 -2.68 -5.77 24.04
N LEU A 355 -2.83 -7.08 23.86
CA LEU A 355 -2.85 -8.03 24.99
C LEU A 355 -1.49 -8.09 25.70
N LEU A 356 -0.39 -8.16 24.95
CA LEU A 356 0.96 -8.16 25.53
C LEU A 356 1.23 -6.86 26.30
N LEU A 357 0.76 -5.71 25.81
CA LEU A 357 0.88 -4.42 26.47
C LEU A 357 0.18 -4.39 27.83
N PHE A 358 -0.97 -5.05 27.96
CA PHE A 358 -1.61 -5.24 29.26
C PHE A 358 -0.67 -5.98 30.24
N PHE A 359 -0.10 -7.12 29.85
CA PHE A 359 0.81 -7.87 30.71
C PHE A 359 2.09 -7.09 31.05
N ILE A 360 2.66 -6.37 30.08
CA ILE A 360 3.81 -5.48 30.30
C ILE A 360 3.45 -4.42 31.35
N SER A 361 2.31 -3.74 31.21
CA SER A 361 1.88 -2.71 32.16
C SER A 361 1.59 -3.27 33.56
N LEU A 362 0.97 -4.46 33.63
CA LEU A 362 0.60 -5.14 34.88
C LEU A 362 1.84 -5.59 35.67
N VAL A 363 2.91 -5.97 34.99
CA VAL A 363 4.17 -6.39 35.64
C VAL A 363 5.06 -5.19 35.94
N PHE A 364 5.26 -4.32 34.95
CA PHE A 364 6.25 -3.24 35.02
C PHE A 364 5.83 -2.14 35.99
N ILE A 365 4.57 -1.67 35.93
CA ILE A 365 4.13 -0.51 36.74
C ILE A 365 4.18 -0.81 38.25
N PRO A 366 3.52 -1.85 38.78
CA PRO A 366 3.60 -2.14 40.22
C PRO A 366 5.01 -2.56 40.64
N GLY A 367 5.72 -3.30 39.77
CA GLY A 367 7.08 -3.75 40.01
C GLY A 367 8.03 -2.59 40.27
N VAL A 368 8.08 -1.61 39.37
CA VAL A 368 8.97 -0.44 39.51
C VAL A 368 8.49 0.50 40.61
N LEU A 369 7.17 0.76 40.73
CA LEU A 369 6.64 1.58 41.81
C LEU A 369 6.97 1.01 43.19
N SER A 370 7.08 -0.31 43.34
CA SER A 370 7.48 -0.94 44.60
C SER A 370 8.90 -0.60 45.05
N PHE A 371 9.81 -0.23 44.14
CA PHE A 371 11.17 0.24 44.46
C PHE A 371 11.28 1.75 44.63
N LEU A 372 10.41 2.52 43.97
CA LEU A 372 10.42 3.98 44.06
C LEU A 372 9.96 4.48 45.44
N LYS A 373 10.34 5.70 45.83
CA LYS A 373 9.82 6.30 47.07
C LYS A 373 8.30 6.52 46.97
N PRO A 374 7.56 6.53 48.11
CA PRO A 374 6.13 6.85 48.11
C PRO A 374 5.84 8.16 47.37
N PRO A 375 4.67 8.29 46.72
CA PRO A 375 4.32 9.49 45.97
C PRO A 375 4.25 10.69 46.94
N LYS A 376 4.90 11.80 46.55
CA LYS A 376 4.82 13.06 47.30
C LYS A 376 3.45 13.71 47.09
N GLU A 377 3.00 14.51 48.06
CA GLU A 377 1.81 15.39 47.98
C GLU A 377 1.66 16.11 46.63
N ARG A 378 2.76 16.66 46.08
CA ARG A 378 2.79 17.34 44.78
C ARG A 378 2.34 16.45 43.61
N HIS A 379 2.58 15.13 43.68
CA HIS A 379 2.19 14.16 42.64
C HIS A 379 0.72 13.74 42.74
N MET A 380 0.05 14.01 43.86
CA MET A 380 -1.38 13.72 44.07
C MET A 380 -2.26 14.96 43.83
N ARG A 381 -1.66 16.15 43.73
CA ARG A 381 -2.34 17.44 43.60
C ARG A 381 -3.20 17.60 42.33
N TYR A 382 -3.07 16.72 41.34
CA TYR A 382 -3.97 16.70 40.18
C TYR A 382 -5.35 16.11 40.51
N LEU A 383 -5.46 15.27 41.55
CA LEU A 383 -6.73 14.70 42.02
C LEU A 383 -7.70 15.79 42.52
N ASP A 384 -7.15 16.87 43.09
CA ASP A 384 -7.92 17.99 43.66
C ASP A 384 -7.95 19.20 42.71
N ASN A 385 -7.78 18.99 41.40
CA ASN A 385 -7.75 20.09 40.43
C ASN A 385 -9.14 20.71 40.27
N SER A 386 -9.33 21.90 40.86
CA SER A 386 -10.59 22.64 40.86
C SER A 386 -11.10 23.01 39.45
N ILE A 387 -10.21 23.14 38.47
CA ILE A 387 -10.59 23.36 37.07
C ILE A 387 -11.24 22.09 36.50
N LEU A 388 -10.63 20.93 36.73
CA LEU A 388 -11.16 19.65 36.26
C LEU A 388 -12.51 19.35 36.92
N GLN A 389 -12.62 19.53 38.24
CA GLN A 389 -13.88 19.37 38.96
C GLN A 389 -14.97 20.32 38.43
N ARG A 390 -14.64 21.57 38.10
CA ARG A 390 -15.61 22.52 37.51
C ARG A 390 -16.08 22.06 36.12
N TRP A 391 -15.21 21.47 35.31
CA TRP A 391 -15.59 20.87 34.03
C TRP A 391 -16.45 19.61 34.21
N LEU A 392 -16.11 18.74 35.16
CA LEU A 392 -16.91 17.55 35.48
C LEU A 392 -18.31 17.94 35.98
N ASN A 393 -18.43 18.93 36.87
CA ASN A 393 -19.72 19.46 37.34
C ASN A 393 -20.56 20.06 36.19
N ARG A 394 -19.92 20.69 35.19
CA ARG A 394 -20.62 21.16 33.99
C ARG A 394 -21.10 20.00 33.12
N LEU A 395 -20.27 18.98 32.92
CA LEU A 395 -20.64 17.78 32.18
C LEU A 395 -21.80 17.04 32.84
N GLU A 396 -21.78 16.94 34.17
CA GLU A 396 -22.88 16.43 35.00
C GLU A 396 -24.15 17.25 34.76
N GLY A 397 -24.08 18.58 34.91
CA GLY A 397 -25.23 19.47 34.70
C GLY A 397 -25.80 19.41 33.28
N TRP A 398 -24.96 19.28 32.26
CA TRP A 398 -25.41 19.07 30.88
C TRP A 398 -26.04 17.69 30.67
N SER A 399 -25.40 16.62 31.15
CA SER A 399 -25.89 15.26 31.01
C SER A 399 -27.25 15.05 31.66
N LEU A 400 -27.44 15.58 32.88
CA LEU A 400 -28.66 15.37 33.66
C LEU A 400 -29.77 16.37 33.31
N ARG A 401 -29.46 17.67 33.17
CA ARG A 401 -30.49 18.72 32.98
C ARG A 401 -30.83 19.00 31.51
N HIS A 402 -29.93 18.71 30.57
CA HIS A 402 -30.07 19.07 29.15
C HIS A 402 -30.15 17.84 28.21
N ARG A 403 -30.60 16.68 28.70
CA ARG A 403 -30.68 15.43 27.91
C ARG A 403 -31.41 15.56 26.56
N LYS A 404 -32.51 16.35 26.49
CA LYS A 404 -33.29 16.52 25.26
C LYS A 404 -32.50 17.27 24.18
N THR A 405 -31.71 18.28 24.57
CA THR A 405 -30.90 19.03 23.60
C THR A 405 -29.72 18.19 23.13
N ILE A 406 -29.10 17.39 24.00
CA ILE A 406 -28.03 16.44 23.61
C ILE A 406 -28.54 15.45 22.56
N TYR A 407 -29.73 14.87 22.77
CA TYR A 407 -30.33 13.98 21.78
C TYR A 407 -30.68 14.70 20.47
N ALA A 408 -31.25 15.90 20.53
CA ALA A 408 -31.55 16.69 19.33
C ALA A 408 -30.28 17.03 18.52
N VAL A 409 -29.22 17.48 19.19
CA VAL A 409 -27.92 17.76 18.55
C VAL A 409 -27.30 16.50 17.98
N THR A 410 -27.36 15.38 18.71
CA THR A 410 -26.84 14.09 18.22
C THR A 410 -27.58 13.64 16.96
N VAL A 411 -28.92 13.73 16.94
CA VAL A 411 -29.72 13.40 15.75
C VAL A 411 -29.38 14.32 14.58
N LEU A 412 -29.20 15.63 14.82
CA LEU A 412 -28.80 16.58 13.77
C LEU A 412 -27.41 16.26 13.22
N LEU A 413 -26.45 15.94 14.08
CA LEU A 413 -25.11 15.52 13.67
C LEU A 413 -25.14 14.21 12.89
N LEU A 414 -25.97 13.24 13.30
CA LEU A 414 -26.17 11.98 12.59
C LEU A 414 -26.84 12.20 11.22
N ALA A 415 -27.79 13.12 11.12
CA ALA A 415 -28.40 13.49 9.83
C ALA A 415 -27.37 14.14 8.90
N GLY A 416 -26.58 15.09 9.40
CA GLY A 416 -25.48 15.71 8.63
C GLY A 416 -24.41 14.70 8.22
N ALA A 417 -24.07 13.75 9.09
CA ALA A 417 -23.15 12.67 8.78
C ALA A 417 -23.74 11.66 7.78
N GLY A 418 -25.04 11.39 7.83
CA GLY A 418 -25.73 10.55 6.84
C GLY A 418 -25.69 11.16 5.44
N ILE A 419 -25.90 12.48 5.33
CA ILE A 419 -25.75 13.21 4.05
C ILE A 419 -24.31 13.15 3.55
N GLY A 420 -23.33 13.33 4.44
CA GLY A 420 -21.91 13.20 4.11
C GLY A 420 -21.56 11.79 3.64
N MET A 421 -22.06 10.77 4.35
CA MET A 421 -21.84 9.36 4.04
C MET A 421 -22.38 8.98 2.66
N ALA A 422 -23.52 9.55 2.24
CA ALA A 422 -24.05 9.33 0.90
C ALA A 422 -23.13 9.85 -0.23
N ARG A 423 -22.22 10.79 0.08
CA ARG A 423 -21.20 11.30 -0.86
C ARG A 423 -19.89 10.51 -0.81
N LEU A 424 -19.74 9.56 0.11
CA LEU A 424 -18.51 8.80 0.28
C LEU A 424 -18.24 7.93 -0.95
N GLN A 425 -17.11 8.15 -1.60
CA GLN A 425 -16.69 7.37 -2.77
C GLN A 425 -15.68 6.30 -2.37
N SER A 426 -15.88 5.08 -2.87
CA SER A 426 -14.96 3.95 -2.67
C SER A 426 -14.04 3.82 -3.88
N VAL A 427 -13.10 4.77 -4.01
CA VAL A 427 -12.15 4.82 -5.12
C VAL A 427 -10.73 4.80 -4.58
N GLY A 428 -9.90 3.89 -5.10
CA GLY A 428 -8.46 3.86 -4.87
C GLY A 428 -7.69 4.03 -6.18
N TYR A 429 -6.63 4.82 -6.12
CA TYR A 429 -5.59 4.97 -7.14
C TYR A 429 -4.26 4.49 -6.57
N ILE A 430 -3.29 4.15 -7.42
CA ILE A 430 -2.01 3.57 -6.99
C ILE A 430 -1.14 4.61 -6.25
N VAL A 431 -1.22 5.89 -6.64
CA VAL A 431 -0.42 7.00 -6.08
C VAL A 431 -1.21 7.94 -5.18
N ASP A 432 -2.41 7.53 -4.77
CA ASP A 432 -3.37 8.39 -4.09
C ASP A 432 -2.99 8.78 -2.65
N ASP A 433 -2.03 8.07 -2.06
CA ASP A 433 -1.48 8.36 -0.73
C ASP A 433 -0.37 9.43 -0.78
N LEU A 434 0.01 9.90 -1.97
CA LEU A 434 0.97 10.99 -2.14
C LEU A 434 0.26 12.36 -2.23
N PRO A 435 0.90 13.44 -1.75
CA PRO A 435 0.40 14.79 -1.96
C PRO A 435 0.25 15.09 -3.46
N LYS A 436 -0.80 15.84 -3.84
CA LYS A 436 -1.02 16.24 -5.25
C LYS A 436 0.06 17.19 -5.79
N THR A 437 0.80 17.85 -4.91
CA THR A 437 1.96 18.70 -5.23
C THR A 437 3.25 17.89 -5.37
N ASP A 438 3.21 16.59 -5.12
CA ASP A 438 4.40 15.75 -5.18
C ASP A 438 4.85 15.52 -6.63
N LYS A 439 6.17 15.55 -6.86
CA LYS A 439 6.76 15.35 -8.19
C LYS A 439 6.37 14.01 -8.80
N ILE A 440 6.22 12.95 -8.00
CA ILE A 440 5.77 11.64 -8.51
C ILE A 440 4.37 11.75 -9.11
N TYR A 441 3.47 12.49 -8.47
CA TYR A 441 2.09 12.64 -8.92
C TYR A 441 2.02 13.51 -10.18
N THR A 442 2.74 14.63 -10.21
CA THR A 442 2.79 15.52 -11.38
C THR A 442 3.42 14.84 -12.59
N ASP A 443 4.53 14.11 -12.38
CA ASP A 443 5.21 13.38 -13.44
C ASP A 443 4.34 12.23 -13.97
N LEU A 444 3.63 11.50 -13.09
CA LEU A 444 2.66 10.50 -13.55
C LEU A 444 1.56 11.13 -14.42
N LYS A 445 1.02 12.29 -14.02
CA LYS A 445 0.00 13.00 -14.82
C LYS A 445 0.55 13.48 -16.16
N PHE A 446 1.81 13.88 -16.23
CA PHE A 446 2.50 14.13 -17.50
C PHE A 446 2.44 12.89 -18.41
N PHE A 447 2.85 11.71 -17.94
CA PHE A 447 2.79 10.50 -18.78
C PHE A 447 1.36 10.05 -19.12
N GLU A 448 0.39 10.27 -18.24
CA GLU A 448 -1.02 10.01 -18.53
C GLU A 448 -1.57 10.88 -19.65
N THR A 449 -1.16 12.15 -19.72
CA THR A 449 -1.58 13.05 -20.79
C THR A 449 -0.87 12.76 -22.10
N GLN A 450 0.45 12.54 -22.06
CA GLN A 450 1.29 12.43 -23.25
C GLN A 450 1.36 11.02 -23.86
N PHE A 451 1.37 9.97 -23.03
CA PHE A 451 1.56 8.57 -23.46
C PHE A 451 0.40 7.65 -23.03
N LYS A 452 -0.70 8.23 -22.53
CA LYS A 452 -1.89 7.51 -22.02
C LYS A 452 -1.58 6.56 -20.86
N GLY A 453 -0.56 6.88 -20.07
CA GLY A 453 -0.24 6.24 -18.80
C GLY A 453 0.96 5.30 -18.85
N VAL A 454 1.27 4.70 -17.70
CA VAL A 454 2.46 3.87 -17.47
C VAL A 454 2.16 2.58 -16.69
N MET A 455 0.88 2.36 -16.35
CA MET A 455 0.48 1.20 -15.56
C MET A 455 0.25 0.00 -16.48
N PRO A 456 0.82 -1.18 -16.21
CA PRO A 456 0.73 -2.31 -17.11
C PRO A 456 -0.65 -2.99 -17.02
N LEU A 457 -1.29 -3.13 -18.18
CA LEU A 457 -2.40 -4.02 -18.44
C LEU A 457 -1.92 -5.14 -19.36
N GLU A 458 -2.06 -6.37 -18.90
CA GLU A 458 -1.57 -7.55 -19.61
C GLU A 458 -2.74 -8.42 -20.04
N ILE A 459 -2.74 -8.87 -21.28
CA ILE A 459 -3.75 -9.77 -21.83
C ILE A 459 -3.05 -11.00 -22.37
N VAL A 460 -3.42 -12.16 -21.84
CA VAL A 460 -2.90 -13.45 -22.30
C VAL A 460 -3.98 -14.14 -23.13
N VAL A 461 -3.65 -14.49 -24.36
CA VAL A 461 -4.50 -15.25 -25.28
C VAL A 461 -3.96 -16.67 -25.40
N ASP A 462 -4.72 -17.66 -24.95
CA ASP A 462 -4.37 -19.08 -24.98
C ASP A 462 -5.29 -19.85 -25.94
N THR A 463 -4.71 -20.64 -26.86
CA THR A 463 -5.44 -21.50 -27.81
C THR A 463 -5.97 -22.81 -27.23
N ARG A 464 -5.82 -23.04 -25.91
CA ARG A 464 -6.18 -24.24 -25.11
C ARG A 464 -5.59 -25.58 -25.58
N SER A 465 -4.96 -25.64 -26.74
CA SER A 465 -4.45 -26.86 -27.35
C SER A 465 -3.08 -26.62 -27.95
N ARG A 466 -2.09 -27.42 -27.55
CA ARG A 466 -0.74 -27.42 -28.13
C ARG A 466 -0.72 -27.68 -29.65
N LYS A 467 -1.77 -28.27 -30.21
CA LYS A 467 -1.88 -28.49 -31.66
C LYS A 467 -2.25 -27.21 -32.43
N LYS A 468 -2.74 -26.16 -31.76
CA LYS A 468 -3.18 -24.91 -32.36
C LYS A 468 -2.16 -23.81 -32.11
N ASN A 469 -1.45 -23.41 -33.17
CA ASN A 469 -0.44 -22.36 -33.16
C ASN A 469 -1.11 -20.97 -33.15
N ILE A 470 -0.67 -20.09 -32.25
CA ILE A 470 -1.16 -18.70 -32.18
C ILE A 470 -0.69 -17.83 -33.36
N LEU A 471 0.36 -18.26 -34.08
CA LEU A 471 0.93 -17.56 -35.24
C LEU A 471 0.24 -17.90 -36.58
N THR A 472 -1.00 -18.41 -36.57
CA THR A 472 -1.78 -18.60 -37.80
C THR A 472 -2.44 -17.30 -38.24
N LEU A 473 -2.59 -17.08 -39.55
CA LEU A 473 -3.14 -15.83 -40.11
C LEU A 473 -4.43 -15.35 -39.44
N ASP A 474 -5.40 -16.25 -39.26
CA ASP A 474 -6.67 -16.00 -38.57
C ASP A 474 -6.47 -15.51 -37.11
N ASN A 475 -5.53 -16.12 -36.36
CA ASN A 475 -5.21 -15.69 -35.00
C ASN A 475 -4.45 -14.36 -34.98
N ILE A 476 -3.54 -14.13 -35.93
CA ILE A 476 -2.80 -12.87 -36.08
C ILE A 476 -3.79 -11.72 -36.31
N GLN A 477 -4.76 -11.90 -37.21
CA GLN A 477 -5.80 -10.89 -37.50
C GLN A 477 -6.70 -10.62 -36.29
N ARG A 478 -7.10 -11.67 -35.54
CA ARG A 478 -7.88 -11.50 -34.30
C ARG A 478 -7.11 -10.75 -33.22
N VAL A 479 -5.85 -11.10 -33.00
CA VAL A 479 -4.97 -10.40 -32.04
C VAL A 479 -4.80 -8.94 -32.47
N ASP A 480 -4.57 -8.69 -33.75
CA ASP A 480 -4.42 -7.33 -34.25
C ASP A 480 -5.71 -6.51 -34.10
N SER A 481 -6.86 -7.12 -34.36
CA SER A 481 -8.17 -6.48 -34.16
C SER A 481 -8.39 -6.08 -32.70
N LEU A 482 -7.91 -6.89 -31.76
CA LEU A 482 -7.94 -6.55 -30.34
C LEU A 482 -6.94 -5.41 -30.01
N VAL A 483 -5.73 -5.46 -30.56
CA VAL A 483 -4.71 -4.40 -30.41
C VAL A 483 -5.22 -3.05 -30.92
N GLN A 484 -5.82 -3.02 -32.11
CA GLN A 484 -6.41 -1.79 -32.67
C GLN A 484 -7.57 -1.27 -31.83
N TYR A 485 -8.42 -2.16 -31.33
CA TYR A 485 -9.50 -1.78 -30.41
C TYR A 485 -8.97 -1.14 -29.13
N LEU A 486 -7.90 -1.69 -28.55
CA LEU A 486 -7.25 -1.14 -27.36
C LEU A 486 -6.60 0.22 -27.65
N ALA A 487 -5.88 0.34 -28.77
CA ALA A 487 -5.23 1.59 -29.19
C ALA A 487 -6.23 2.73 -29.45
N GLY A 488 -7.46 2.41 -29.86
CA GLY A 488 -8.54 3.39 -30.04
C GLY A 488 -9.15 3.92 -28.74
N ARG A 489 -8.75 3.42 -27.56
CA ARG A 489 -9.28 3.87 -26.28
C ARG A 489 -8.44 5.00 -25.70
N PRO A 490 -9.06 6.10 -25.21
CA PRO A 490 -8.31 7.28 -24.75
C PRO A 490 -7.49 7.04 -23.47
N TYR A 491 -7.74 5.95 -22.75
CA TYR A 491 -7.11 5.59 -21.47
C TYR A 491 -6.09 4.45 -21.57
N ILE A 492 -5.86 3.91 -22.77
CA ILE A 492 -4.86 2.86 -23.05
C ILE A 492 -3.83 3.45 -24.01
N GLY A 493 -2.56 3.38 -23.64
CA GLY A 493 -1.44 3.71 -24.51
C GLY A 493 -1.23 2.67 -25.60
N LYS A 494 -0.21 2.86 -26.42
CA LYS A 494 0.04 1.96 -27.54
C LYS A 494 0.25 0.51 -27.06
N PRO A 495 -0.63 -0.43 -27.42
CA PRO A 495 -0.47 -1.82 -27.05
C PRO A 495 0.66 -2.45 -27.86
N LEU A 496 1.48 -3.26 -27.20
CA LEU A 496 2.56 -4.03 -27.78
C LEU A 496 2.18 -5.51 -27.80
N ALA A 497 2.25 -6.10 -28.98
CA ALA A 497 2.04 -7.53 -29.21
C ALA A 497 3.00 -8.02 -30.30
N PHE A 498 3.06 -9.34 -30.48
CA PHE A 498 3.86 -9.92 -31.56
C PHE A 498 3.40 -9.45 -32.96
N THR A 499 2.14 -9.01 -33.11
CA THR A 499 1.60 -8.47 -34.37
C THR A 499 2.28 -7.17 -34.78
N GLU A 500 2.61 -6.28 -33.84
CA GLU A 500 3.36 -5.05 -34.13
C GLU A 500 4.77 -5.35 -34.66
N GLY A 501 5.41 -6.40 -34.11
CA GLY A 501 6.67 -6.91 -34.66
C GLY A 501 6.52 -7.40 -36.11
N LEU A 502 5.42 -8.09 -36.43
CA LEU A 502 5.14 -8.54 -37.80
C LEU A 502 4.86 -7.38 -38.77
N LYS A 503 4.14 -6.34 -38.33
CA LYS A 503 3.94 -5.10 -39.12
C LYS A 503 5.26 -4.40 -39.41
N PHE A 504 6.11 -4.32 -38.39
CA PHE A 504 7.44 -3.71 -38.51
C PHE A 504 8.32 -4.48 -39.50
N VAL A 505 8.24 -5.82 -39.49
CA VAL A 505 8.94 -6.67 -40.46
C VAL A 505 8.35 -6.53 -41.87
N ARG A 506 7.02 -6.44 -42.02
CA ARG A 506 6.38 -6.22 -43.32
C ARG A 506 6.82 -4.89 -43.94
N GLN A 507 6.82 -3.81 -43.14
CA GLN A 507 7.33 -2.51 -43.60
C GLN A 507 8.76 -2.61 -44.12
N ALA A 508 9.64 -3.33 -43.40
CA ALA A 508 11.02 -3.52 -43.83
C ALA A 508 11.16 -4.37 -45.09
N PHE A 509 10.26 -5.34 -45.30
CA PHE A 509 10.22 -6.16 -46.51
C PHE A 509 9.86 -5.35 -47.77
N TYR A 510 9.00 -4.34 -47.62
CA TYR A 510 8.65 -3.38 -48.67
C TYR A 510 9.49 -2.10 -48.61
N GLU A 511 10.80 -2.25 -48.39
CA GLU A 511 11.79 -1.16 -48.46
C GLU A 511 11.54 0.03 -47.52
N GLY A 512 10.77 -0.16 -46.45
CA GLY A 512 10.50 0.86 -45.43
C GLY A 512 9.25 1.70 -45.69
N ASP A 513 8.43 1.38 -46.70
CA ASP A 513 7.19 2.09 -47.02
C ASP A 513 6.22 2.13 -45.83
N THR A 514 5.84 3.35 -45.42
CA THR A 514 4.92 3.59 -44.30
C THR A 514 3.52 3.03 -44.55
N ALA A 515 3.06 3.01 -45.81
CA ALA A 515 1.76 2.45 -46.16
C ALA A 515 1.72 0.92 -45.98
N SER A 516 2.90 0.28 -45.97
CA SER A 516 3.07 -1.16 -45.79
C SER A 516 3.15 -1.60 -44.31
N TYR A 517 2.97 -0.68 -43.34
CA TYR A 517 2.86 -1.00 -41.90
C TYR A 517 1.49 -1.61 -41.56
N ALA A 518 1.27 -2.85 -41.99
CA ALA A 518 0.04 -3.60 -41.77
C ALA A 518 0.34 -5.07 -41.48
N VAL A 519 -0.65 -5.80 -40.95
CA VAL A 519 -0.47 -7.23 -40.67
C VAL A 519 -0.20 -7.96 -41.99
N PRO A 520 0.78 -8.88 -42.06
CA PRO A 520 1.05 -9.66 -43.26
C PRO A 520 -0.17 -10.46 -43.74
N ASN A 521 -0.45 -10.41 -45.05
CA ASN A 521 -1.43 -11.28 -45.70
C ASN A 521 -0.84 -12.67 -45.98
N GLU A 522 -1.64 -13.60 -46.50
CA GLU A 522 -1.19 -14.97 -46.81
C GLU A 522 0.01 -15.00 -47.76
N PHE A 523 -0.01 -14.18 -48.82
CA PHE A 523 1.10 -14.03 -49.76
C PHE A 523 2.35 -13.44 -49.11
N ASP A 524 2.18 -12.42 -48.26
CA ASP A 524 3.29 -11.80 -47.53
C ASP A 524 3.95 -12.81 -46.59
N LEU A 525 3.17 -13.60 -45.86
CA LEU A 525 3.68 -14.64 -44.96
C LEU A 525 4.49 -15.71 -45.69
N ILE A 526 4.10 -16.07 -46.92
CA ILE A 526 4.84 -17.00 -47.76
C ILE A 526 6.17 -16.37 -48.20
N GLY A 527 6.14 -15.14 -48.73
CA GLY A 527 7.35 -14.43 -49.18
C GLY A 527 8.32 -14.06 -48.05
N MET A 528 7.79 -13.80 -46.86
CA MET A 528 8.56 -13.49 -45.66
C MET A 528 9.02 -14.74 -44.91
N LYS A 529 8.59 -15.94 -45.31
CA LYS A 529 8.88 -17.19 -44.59
C LYS A 529 10.37 -17.39 -44.40
N GLU A 530 11.16 -17.16 -45.44
CA GLU A 530 12.63 -17.27 -45.40
C GLU A 530 13.26 -16.26 -44.43
N TYR A 531 12.75 -15.02 -44.44
CA TYR A 531 13.15 -13.94 -43.53
C TYR A 531 12.72 -14.16 -42.07
N LEU A 532 11.66 -14.94 -41.83
CA LEU A 532 11.12 -15.28 -40.52
C LEU A 532 11.72 -16.59 -39.94
N THR A 533 12.27 -17.47 -40.79
CA THR A 533 12.83 -18.75 -40.37
C THR A 533 14.28 -18.66 -39.88
N VAL A 534 14.56 -19.35 -38.77
CA VAL A 534 15.91 -19.50 -38.23
C VAL A 534 16.60 -20.64 -38.96
N ARG A 535 17.57 -20.36 -39.84
CA ARG A 535 18.49 -21.40 -40.35
C ARG A 535 19.53 -21.72 -39.27
N LYS A 536 19.72 -23.00 -38.96
CA LYS A 536 20.86 -23.50 -38.19
C LYS A 536 22.08 -23.51 -39.11
N ASP A 537 23.23 -23.02 -38.64
CA ASP A 537 24.47 -23.13 -39.40
C ASP A 537 24.90 -24.60 -39.55
N SER A 538 25.69 -24.88 -40.59
CA SER A 538 26.19 -26.19 -41.03
C SER A 538 26.97 -26.97 -39.95
N ALA A 539 27.29 -26.35 -38.82
CA ALA A 539 28.01 -26.92 -37.68
C ALA A 539 27.12 -27.25 -36.47
N GLY A 540 25.79 -27.13 -36.57
CA GLY A 540 24.86 -27.46 -35.47
C GLY A 540 24.91 -26.50 -34.27
N ARG A 541 25.78 -25.49 -34.30
CA ARG A 541 25.77 -24.38 -33.34
C ARG A 541 24.65 -23.42 -33.72
N ALA A 542 23.84 -23.04 -32.74
CA ALA A 542 22.81 -22.03 -32.93
C ALA A 542 23.50 -20.73 -33.33
N ALA A 543 23.44 -20.39 -34.62
CA ALA A 543 23.81 -19.09 -35.13
C ALA A 543 23.14 -18.04 -34.23
N GLN A 544 23.96 -17.11 -33.74
CA GLN A 544 23.60 -15.98 -32.88
C GLN A 544 22.11 -15.64 -33.00
N GLN A 545 21.31 -16.03 -31.99
CA GLN A 545 19.84 -15.93 -31.99
C GLN A 545 19.39 -14.69 -32.75
N ASN A 546 18.70 -14.88 -33.88
CA ASN A 546 18.12 -13.78 -34.64
C ASN A 546 17.36 -12.86 -33.67
N SER A 547 17.64 -11.56 -33.72
CA SER A 547 17.00 -10.52 -32.91
C SER A 547 15.47 -10.63 -32.91
N MET A 548 14.89 -11.03 -34.05
CA MET A 548 13.46 -11.31 -34.22
C MET A 548 12.97 -12.49 -33.37
N THR A 549 13.74 -13.58 -33.25
CA THR A 549 13.38 -14.72 -32.40
C THR A 549 13.34 -14.32 -30.93
N ARG A 550 14.26 -13.44 -30.51
CA ARG A 550 14.27 -12.88 -29.16
C ARG A 550 13.06 -11.96 -28.91
N LEU A 551 12.69 -11.12 -29.88
CA LEU A 551 11.48 -10.29 -29.80
C LEU A 551 10.20 -11.13 -29.75
N LEU A 552 10.07 -12.14 -30.61
CA LEU A 552 8.92 -13.06 -30.60
C LEU A 552 8.83 -13.85 -29.30
N SER A 553 9.96 -14.29 -28.72
CA SER A 553 9.96 -15.04 -27.46
C SER A 553 9.50 -14.22 -26.24
N THR A 554 9.48 -12.89 -26.33
CA THR A 554 8.97 -12.02 -25.26
C THR A 554 7.44 -11.94 -25.28
N PHE A 555 6.81 -12.12 -26.44
CA PHE A 555 5.37 -11.98 -26.63
C PHE A 555 4.63 -13.30 -26.91
N VAL A 556 5.35 -14.37 -27.24
CA VAL A 556 4.80 -15.69 -27.52
C VAL A 556 5.56 -16.73 -26.71
N ASP A 557 4.83 -17.65 -26.08
CA ASP A 557 5.44 -18.71 -25.29
C ASP A 557 6.23 -19.70 -26.16
N SER A 558 7.11 -20.48 -25.53
CA SER A 558 7.94 -21.46 -26.23
C SER A 558 7.15 -22.53 -26.98
N SER A 559 5.92 -22.82 -26.54
CA SER A 559 5.01 -23.78 -27.19
C SER A 559 4.16 -23.17 -28.31
N LYS A 560 4.23 -21.86 -28.53
CA LYS A 560 3.39 -21.09 -29.48
C LYS A 560 1.88 -21.27 -29.27
N GLN A 561 1.50 -21.60 -28.05
CA GLN A 561 0.11 -21.78 -27.62
C GLN A 561 -0.46 -20.47 -27.05
N GLN A 562 0.38 -19.66 -26.41
CA GLN A 562 -0.02 -18.45 -25.70
C GLN A 562 0.69 -17.22 -26.27
N ALA A 563 -0.07 -16.15 -26.46
CA ALA A 563 0.46 -14.83 -26.79
C ALA A 563 0.08 -13.81 -25.73
N ARG A 564 1.01 -12.88 -25.46
CA ARG A 564 0.86 -11.74 -24.57
C ARG A 564 0.62 -10.47 -25.40
N ILE A 565 -0.33 -9.66 -24.94
CA ILE A 565 -0.53 -8.27 -25.37
C ILE A 565 -0.30 -7.40 -24.13
N SER A 566 0.67 -6.51 -24.19
CA SER A 566 1.03 -5.60 -23.10
C SER A 566 0.63 -4.19 -23.48
N ALA A 567 -0.14 -3.51 -22.63
CA ALA A 567 -0.53 -2.13 -22.86
C ALA A 567 -0.28 -1.29 -21.60
N ALA A 568 0.25 -0.08 -21.78
CA ALA A 568 0.25 0.91 -20.72
C ALA A 568 -1.15 1.51 -20.60
N MET A 569 -1.58 1.84 -19.38
CA MET A 569 -2.87 2.48 -19.14
C MET A 569 -2.77 3.59 -18.09
N MET A 570 -3.70 4.52 -18.16
CA MET A 570 -3.86 5.58 -17.15
C MET A 570 -4.33 4.99 -15.81
N ASP A 571 -4.02 5.65 -14.71
CA ASP A 571 -4.62 5.33 -13.42
C ASP A 571 -6.06 5.87 -13.37
N VAL A 572 -6.98 5.08 -13.92
CA VAL A 572 -8.42 5.39 -14.04
C VAL A 572 -9.20 5.14 -12.74
N GLY A 573 -8.53 4.64 -11.70
CA GLY A 573 -9.10 4.35 -10.39
C GLY A 573 -9.96 3.07 -10.35
N SER A 574 -10.18 2.57 -9.13
CA SER A 574 -10.85 1.28 -8.88
C SER A 574 -12.33 1.22 -9.28
N GLN A 575 -12.99 2.34 -9.53
CA GLN A 575 -14.41 2.38 -9.92
C GLN A 575 -14.61 2.28 -11.43
N ARG A 576 -13.75 2.90 -12.24
CA ARG A 576 -13.86 2.88 -13.71
C ARG A 576 -13.14 1.70 -14.34
N LEU A 577 -12.08 1.20 -13.69
CA LEU A 577 -11.30 0.08 -14.21
C LEU A 577 -12.13 -1.18 -14.48
N PRO A 578 -13.07 -1.63 -13.63
CA PRO A 578 -13.92 -2.77 -13.93
C PRO A 578 -14.70 -2.61 -15.25
N LEU A 579 -15.30 -1.43 -15.48
CA LEU A 579 -16.07 -1.15 -16.71
C LEU A 579 -15.19 -1.24 -17.96
N ILE A 580 -13.93 -0.80 -17.85
CA ILE A 580 -12.95 -0.91 -18.92
C ILE A 580 -12.59 -2.36 -19.16
N LEU A 581 -12.23 -3.12 -18.12
CA LEU A 581 -11.88 -4.53 -18.22
C LEU A 581 -13.04 -5.36 -18.79
N ASP A 582 -14.27 -5.09 -18.36
CA ASP A 582 -15.48 -5.75 -18.88
C ASP A 582 -15.65 -5.45 -20.37
N SER A 583 -15.44 -4.19 -20.81
CA SER A 583 -15.52 -3.83 -22.22
C SER A 583 -14.45 -4.51 -23.08
N VAL A 584 -13.25 -4.73 -22.53
CA VAL A 584 -12.17 -5.46 -23.19
C VAL A 584 -12.48 -6.95 -23.22
N GLN A 585 -13.01 -7.52 -22.14
CA GLN A 585 -13.40 -8.92 -22.05
C GLN A 585 -14.53 -9.25 -23.02
N ILE A 586 -15.54 -8.37 -23.14
CA ILE A 586 -16.63 -8.52 -24.13
C ILE A 586 -16.07 -8.52 -25.55
N ARG A 587 -15.19 -7.58 -25.88
CA ARG A 587 -14.58 -7.53 -27.20
C ARG A 587 -13.69 -8.75 -27.48
N ALA A 588 -12.93 -9.19 -26.49
CA ALA A 588 -12.13 -10.40 -26.57
C ALA A 588 -13.01 -11.64 -26.81
N ALA A 589 -14.15 -11.77 -26.12
CA ALA A 589 -15.08 -12.88 -26.31
C ALA A 589 -15.77 -12.87 -27.68
N GLN A 590 -15.93 -11.70 -28.31
CA GLN A 590 -16.43 -11.59 -29.69
C GLN A 590 -15.38 -12.04 -30.72
N LEU A 591 -14.11 -11.75 -30.47
CA LEU A 591 -13.01 -12.08 -31.39
C LEU A 591 -12.52 -13.52 -31.21
N PHE A 592 -12.53 -14.02 -29.98
CA PHE A 592 -12.01 -15.33 -29.61
C PHE A 592 -13.14 -16.20 -29.03
N ASP A 593 -13.51 -17.24 -29.77
CA ASP A 593 -14.49 -18.24 -29.36
C ASP A 593 -14.07 -18.88 -28.02
N THR A 594 -14.86 -18.64 -26.98
CA THR A 594 -14.59 -19.09 -25.60
C THR A 594 -14.55 -20.60 -25.43
N SER A 595 -15.03 -21.38 -26.41
CA SER A 595 -14.88 -22.84 -26.43
C SER A 595 -13.45 -23.27 -26.82
N LYS A 596 -12.79 -22.50 -27.70
CA LYS A 596 -11.48 -22.82 -28.28
C LYS A 596 -10.35 -22.02 -27.65
N TYR A 597 -10.64 -20.83 -27.14
CA TYR A 597 -9.64 -19.92 -26.60
C TYR A 597 -9.93 -19.60 -25.14
N HIS A 598 -8.88 -19.27 -24.39
CA HIS A 598 -8.99 -18.66 -23.08
C HIS A 598 -8.25 -17.32 -23.13
N VAL A 599 -8.98 -16.24 -22.90
CA VAL A 599 -8.42 -14.89 -22.83
C VAL A 599 -8.49 -14.41 -21.40
N GLU A 600 -7.33 -14.09 -20.85
CA GLU A 600 -7.17 -13.70 -19.46
C GLU A 600 -6.56 -12.30 -19.34
N LEU A 601 -7.25 -11.41 -18.64
CA LEU A 601 -6.78 -10.09 -18.26
C LEU A 601 -6.04 -10.18 -16.93
N THR A 602 -4.79 -9.72 -16.91
CA THR A 602 -3.87 -9.74 -15.77
C THR A 602 -3.01 -8.47 -15.75
N GLY A 603 -1.99 -8.46 -14.88
CA GLY A 603 -1.05 -7.35 -14.71
C GLY A 603 -1.26 -6.55 -13.43
N THR A 604 -0.38 -5.59 -13.19
CA THR A 604 -0.37 -4.81 -11.95
C THR A 604 -1.65 -4.00 -11.77
N SER A 605 -2.25 -3.47 -12.84
CA SER A 605 -3.52 -2.73 -12.76
C SER A 605 -4.69 -3.61 -12.30
N VAL A 606 -4.78 -4.84 -12.83
CA VAL A 606 -5.85 -5.80 -12.46
C VAL A 606 -5.66 -6.30 -11.04
N THR A 607 -4.42 -6.62 -10.65
CA THR A 607 -4.13 -7.07 -9.29
C THR A 607 -4.35 -5.98 -8.24
N PHE A 608 -4.06 -4.71 -8.57
CA PHE A 608 -4.36 -3.58 -7.70
C PHE A 608 -5.86 -3.38 -7.49
N LEU A 609 -6.67 -3.49 -8.56
CA LEU A 609 -8.12 -3.41 -8.49
C LEU A 609 -8.68 -4.48 -7.56
N GLU A 610 -8.29 -5.74 -7.81
CA GLU A 610 -8.81 -6.88 -7.06
C GLU A 610 -8.39 -6.78 -5.58
N GLY A 611 -7.13 -6.42 -5.32
CA GLY A 611 -6.65 -6.16 -3.95
C GLY A 611 -7.43 -5.06 -3.24
N SER A 612 -7.72 -3.95 -3.92
CA SER A 612 -8.52 -2.85 -3.36
C SER A 612 -9.95 -3.30 -3.04
N ARG A 613 -10.58 -4.09 -3.92
CA ARG A 613 -11.92 -4.65 -3.72
C ARG A 613 -11.96 -5.62 -2.53
N PHE A 614 -10.96 -6.51 -2.42
CA PHE A 614 -10.83 -7.43 -1.30
C PHE A 614 -10.69 -6.73 0.04
N ILE A 615 -9.86 -5.68 0.11
CA ILE A 615 -9.67 -4.91 1.35
C ILE A 615 -10.98 -4.21 1.76
N ILE A 616 -11.67 -3.58 0.81
CA ILE A 616 -12.91 -2.84 1.09
C ILE A 616 -14.05 -3.79 1.50
N ASN A 617 -14.20 -4.92 0.81
CA ASN A 617 -15.23 -5.91 1.16
C ASN A 617 -14.89 -6.62 2.48
N GLY A 618 -13.63 -7.03 2.66
CA GLY A 618 -13.15 -7.64 3.90
C GLY A 618 -13.34 -6.73 5.11
N LEU A 619 -13.23 -5.41 4.94
CA LEU A 619 -13.56 -4.46 6.01
C LEU A 619 -15.04 -4.50 6.38
N LYS A 620 -15.96 -4.45 5.40
CA LYS A 620 -17.40 -4.46 5.69
C LYS A 620 -17.77 -5.69 6.51
N GLU A 621 -17.24 -6.84 6.12
CA GLU A 621 -17.39 -8.09 6.86
C GLU A 621 -16.73 -8.01 8.26
N SER A 622 -15.52 -7.48 8.35
CA SER A 622 -14.80 -7.35 9.62
C SER A 622 -15.48 -6.43 10.62
N ILE A 623 -16.04 -5.31 10.17
CA ILE A 623 -16.74 -4.39 11.06
C ILE A 623 -17.96 -5.10 11.65
N LEU A 624 -18.71 -5.85 10.83
CA LEU A 624 -19.85 -6.65 11.31
C LEU A 624 -19.42 -7.72 12.32
N TRP A 625 -18.35 -8.47 12.03
CA TRP A 625 -17.79 -9.46 12.95
C TRP A 625 -17.28 -8.84 14.26
N ALA A 626 -16.60 -7.70 14.18
CA ALA A 626 -16.10 -6.97 15.33
C ALA A 626 -17.27 -6.53 16.21
N PHE A 627 -18.30 -5.91 15.63
CA PHE A 627 -19.51 -5.53 16.34
C PHE A 627 -20.17 -6.74 17.02
N GLY A 628 -20.30 -7.87 16.33
CA GLY A 628 -20.87 -9.09 16.89
C GLY A 628 -20.07 -9.66 18.07
N LEU A 629 -18.74 -9.76 17.92
CA LEU A 629 -17.86 -10.28 18.97
C LEU A 629 -17.76 -9.35 20.18
N ILE A 630 -17.73 -8.04 19.95
CA ILE A 630 -17.76 -7.04 21.03
C ILE A 630 -19.11 -7.08 21.75
N ALA A 631 -20.22 -7.19 21.01
CA ALA A 631 -21.54 -7.34 21.62
C ALA A 631 -21.61 -8.59 22.50
N LEU A 632 -21.02 -9.72 22.07
CA LEU A 632 -20.92 -10.93 22.87
C LEU A 632 -20.07 -10.72 24.14
N CYS A 633 -18.93 -10.05 24.03
CA CYS A 633 -18.09 -9.70 25.18
C CYS A 633 -18.82 -8.82 26.20
N MET A 634 -19.54 -7.81 25.71
CA MET A 634 -20.35 -6.91 26.54
C MET A 634 -21.50 -7.65 27.21
N LEU A 635 -22.18 -8.55 26.49
CA LEU A 635 -23.23 -9.40 27.04
C LEU A 635 -22.69 -10.31 28.15
N TYR A 636 -21.50 -10.90 27.94
CA TYR A 636 -20.84 -11.71 28.96
C TYR A 636 -20.47 -10.90 30.22
N LEU A 637 -19.93 -9.69 30.04
CA LEU A 637 -19.45 -8.84 31.14
C LEU A 637 -20.60 -8.25 31.98
N PHE A 638 -21.67 -7.81 31.32
CA PHE A 638 -22.77 -7.10 31.98
C PHE A 638 -23.99 -7.97 32.24
N ARG A 639 -24.12 -9.14 31.59
CA ARG A 639 -25.27 -10.06 31.70
C ARG A 639 -26.62 -9.35 31.53
N SER A 640 -26.66 -8.29 30.72
CA SER A 640 -27.84 -7.45 30.54
C SER A 640 -27.91 -6.91 29.12
N VAL A 641 -28.99 -7.27 28.42
CA VAL A 641 -29.27 -6.81 27.04
C VAL A 641 -29.53 -5.30 27.01
N ARG A 642 -30.11 -4.72 28.07
CA ARG A 642 -30.36 -3.27 28.16
C ARG A 642 -29.04 -2.49 28.19
N ILE A 643 -28.09 -2.92 29.02
CA ILE A 643 -26.76 -2.30 29.09
C ILE A 643 -26.00 -2.47 27.76
N LEU A 644 -26.14 -3.64 27.13
CA LEU A 644 -25.58 -3.89 25.80
C LEU A 644 -26.07 -2.86 24.77
N LEU A 645 -27.39 -2.68 24.62
CA LEU A 645 -27.96 -1.72 23.65
C LEU A 645 -27.53 -0.29 23.97
N CYS A 646 -27.53 0.10 25.24
CA CYS A 646 -27.04 1.42 25.67
C CYS A 646 -25.54 1.62 25.40
N SER A 647 -24.74 0.54 25.35
CA SER A 647 -23.31 0.60 25.09
C SER A 647 -22.95 0.62 23.61
N LEU A 648 -23.75 -0.03 22.75
CA LEU A 648 -23.46 -0.12 21.32
C LEU A 648 -23.72 1.21 20.61
N LEU A 649 -24.75 1.94 21.02
CA LEU A 649 -25.17 3.17 20.36
C LEU A 649 -24.07 4.27 20.40
N PRO A 650 -23.42 4.56 21.55
CA PRO A 650 -22.26 5.46 21.60
C PRO A 650 -21.05 5.00 20.80
N ASN A 651 -20.91 3.70 20.51
CA ASN A 651 -19.80 3.17 19.73
C ASN A 651 -20.05 3.29 18.21
N VAL A 652 -21.31 3.25 17.77
CA VAL A 652 -21.67 3.42 16.35
C VAL A 652 -21.60 4.89 15.93
N ILE A 653 -21.98 5.83 16.80
CA ILE A 653 -22.03 7.27 16.48
C ILE A 653 -20.67 7.78 15.92
N PRO A 654 -19.52 7.58 16.57
CA PRO A 654 -18.23 8.03 16.05
C PRO A 654 -17.89 7.47 14.67
N LEU A 655 -18.30 6.24 14.36
CA LEU A 655 -18.09 5.64 13.04
C LEU A 655 -18.92 6.32 11.96
N LEU A 656 -20.20 6.58 12.24
CA LEU A 656 -21.07 7.32 11.33
C LEU A 656 -20.56 8.74 11.10
N LEU A 657 -20.14 9.43 12.17
CA LEU A 657 -19.54 10.75 12.08
C LEU A 657 -18.24 10.74 11.26
N THR A 658 -17.37 9.75 11.47
CA THR A 658 -16.12 9.60 10.70
C THR A 658 -16.44 9.44 9.21
N ALA A 659 -17.35 8.52 8.84
CA ALA A 659 -17.77 8.35 7.46
C ALA A 659 -18.41 9.62 6.86
N GLY A 660 -19.22 10.33 7.66
CA GLY A 660 -19.83 11.58 7.26
C GLY A 660 -18.81 12.69 6.98
N VAL A 661 -17.86 12.89 7.90
CA VAL A 661 -16.77 13.87 7.75
C VAL A 661 -15.89 13.51 6.55
N MET A 662 -15.56 12.24 6.35
CA MET A 662 -14.82 11.80 5.17
C MET A 662 -15.55 12.14 3.88
N GLY A 663 -16.87 11.91 3.82
CA GLY A 663 -17.68 12.25 2.65
C GLY A 663 -17.80 13.76 2.39
N TRP A 664 -17.89 14.59 3.44
CA TRP A 664 -17.88 16.05 3.30
C TRP A 664 -16.52 16.61 2.89
N ALA A 665 -15.44 16.03 3.41
CA ALA A 665 -14.07 16.41 3.08
C ALA A 665 -13.60 15.86 1.72
N GLY A 666 -14.38 14.98 1.09
CA GLY A 666 -14.01 14.31 -0.16
C GLY A 666 -12.88 13.30 -0.01
N VAL A 667 -12.68 12.75 1.20
CA VAL A 667 -11.68 11.71 1.47
C VAL A 667 -12.25 10.35 1.05
N PRO A 668 -11.68 9.68 0.04
CA PRO A 668 -12.21 8.42 -0.44
C PRO A 668 -11.96 7.28 0.55
N LEU A 669 -12.81 6.26 0.48
CA LEU A 669 -12.63 5.00 1.19
C LEU A 669 -11.65 4.12 0.39
N LYS A 670 -10.45 3.95 0.93
CA LYS A 670 -9.34 3.19 0.35
C LYS A 670 -8.58 2.40 1.43
N PRO A 671 -7.73 1.41 1.09
CA PRO A 671 -7.05 0.57 2.08
C PRO A 671 -6.40 1.31 3.26
N SER A 672 -5.77 2.47 3.02
CA SER A 672 -5.12 3.28 4.05
C SER A 672 -6.12 4.00 4.97
N THR A 673 -7.22 4.54 4.44
CA THR A 673 -8.24 5.29 5.22
C THR A 673 -9.22 4.38 5.94
N VAL A 674 -9.38 3.15 5.46
CA VAL A 674 -10.23 2.11 6.04
C VAL A 674 -9.88 1.78 7.49
N LEU A 675 -8.60 1.83 7.86
CA LEU A 675 -8.15 1.53 9.22
C LEU A 675 -8.71 2.50 10.28
N ILE A 676 -9.07 3.73 9.88
CA ILE A 676 -9.64 4.73 10.78
C ILE A 676 -10.90 4.17 11.46
N PHE A 677 -11.74 3.41 10.74
CA PHE A 677 -12.96 2.84 11.32
C PHE A 677 -12.68 1.84 12.43
N SER A 678 -11.69 0.97 12.28
CA SER A 678 -11.36 0.01 13.34
C SER A 678 -10.65 0.67 14.52
N VAL A 679 -9.75 1.61 14.26
CA VAL A 679 -9.11 2.39 15.34
C VAL A 679 -10.17 3.17 16.13
N THR A 680 -11.08 3.86 15.46
CA THR A 680 -12.20 4.57 16.07
C THR A 680 -13.11 3.63 16.86
N LEU A 681 -13.46 2.46 16.30
CA LEU A 681 -14.27 1.46 16.99
C LEU A 681 -13.58 0.95 18.26
N GLY A 682 -12.30 0.57 18.16
CA GLY A 682 -11.51 0.06 19.29
C GLY A 682 -11.40 1.07 20.43
N ILE A 683 -11.10 2.33 20.12
CA ILE A 683 -11.00 3.42 21.10
C ILE A 683 -12.37 3.75 21.72
N ALA A 684 -13.43 3.82 20.91
CA ALA A 684 -14.77 4.11 21.41
C ALA A 684 -15.26 3.03 22.39
N ILE A 685 -15.05 1.76 22.05
CA ILE A 685 -15.40 0.63 22.91
C ILE A 685 -14.60 0.65 24.20
N ASP A 686 -13.30 0.93 24.14
CA ASP A 686 -12.45 1.04 25.32
C ASP A 686 -13.05 2.03 26.33
N ILE A 687 -13.36 3.25 25.89
CA ILE A 687 -13.95 4.30 26.72
C ILE A 687 -15.31 3.85 27.28
N THR A 688 -16.17 3.26 26.45
CA THR A 688 -17.49 2.79 26.86
C THR A 688 -17.40 1.68 27.92
N ILE A 689 -16.48 0.72 27.75
CA ILE A 689 -16.26 -0.35 28.73
C ILE A 689 -15.75 0.22 30.05
N ARG A 690 -14.77 1.12 30.02
CA ARG A 690 -14.25 1.74 31.25
C ARG A 690 -15.35 2.47 32.00
N PHE A 691 -16.16 3.25 31.29
CA PHE A 691 -17.29 3.95 31.89
C PHE A 691 -18.31 2.98 32.52
N LEU A 692 -18.73 1.94 31.79
CA LEU A 692 -19.74 0.99 32.26
C LEU A 692 -19.23 0.08 33.38
N VAL A 693 -17.95 -0.28 33.38
CA VAL A 693 -17.34 -1.06 34.46
C VAL A 693 -17.28 -0.23 35.74
N ASN A 694 -16.88 1.05 35.66
CA ASN A 694 -16.92 1.96 36.81
C ASN A 694 -18.36 2.16 37.30
N TYR A 695 -19.32 2.37 36.39
CA TYR A 695 -20.74 2.43 36.71
C TYR A 695 -21.22 1.19 37.49
N LYS A 696 -20.84 -0.01 37.04
CA LYS A 696 -21.16 -1.27 37.73
C LYS A 696 -20.52 -1.37 39.12
N GLN A 697 -19.31 -0.84 39.30
CA GLN A 697 -18.66 -0.80 40.62
C GLN A 697 -19.40 0.15 41.58
N HIS A 698 -19.93 1.27 41.08
CA HIS A 698 -20.69 2.22 41.88
C HIS A 698 -22.11 1.75 42.22
N ILE A 699 -22.77 0.99 41.32
CA ILE A 699 -24.10 0.41 41.56
C ILE A 699 -24.16 -0.38 42.88
N ALA A 700 -23.08 -1.05 43.28
CA ALA A 700 -23.03 -1.83 44.51
C ALA A 700 -23.02 -0.96 45.79
N THR A 701 -22.84 0.36 45.66
CA THR A 701 -22.56 1.27 46.78
C THR A 701 -23.46 2.51 46.86
N ALA A 702 -24.12 2.93 45.77
CA ALA A 702 -24.88 4.18 45.73
C ALA A 702 -26.41 3.97 45.68
N PRO A 703 -27.20 4.85 46.33
CA PRO A 703 -28.64 4.65 46.56
C PRO A 703 -29.57 4.97 45.37
N SER A 704 -29.09 5.67 44.33
CA SER A 704 -29.92 6.05 43.17
C SER A 704 -29.16 5.96 41.84
N VAL A 705 -29.89 5.80 40.73
CA VAL A 705 -29.31 5.74 39.37
C VAL A 705 -28.55 7.03 39.04
N GLU A 706 -29.06 8.19 39.48
CA GLU A 706 -28.42 9.49 39.29
C GLU A 706 -27.11 9.59 40.08
N ALA A 707 -27.10 9.18 41.35
CA ALA A 707 -25.90 9.14 42.17
C ALA A 707 -24.83 8.20 41.58
N ASN A 708 -25.24 7.10 40.95
CA ASN A 708 -24.33 6.18 40.25
C ASN A 708 -23.70 6.82 39.00
N VAL A 709 -24.48 7.56 38.21
CA VAL A 709 -23.97 8.28 37.03
C VAL A 709 -22.99 9.38 37.45
N ILE A 710 -23.34 10.16 38.46
CA ILE A 710 -22.47 11.22 39.01
C ILE A 710 -21.17 10.60 39.54
N GLY A 711 -21.26 9.53 40.34
CA GLY A 711 -20.09 8.82 40.85
C GLY A 711 -19.16 8.31 39.76
N THR A 712 -19.71 7.88 38.61
CA THR A 712 -18.93 7.41 37.46
C THR A 712 -18.24 8.55 36.71
N ILE A 713 -18.89 9.72 36.60
CA ILE A 713 -18.31 10.91 35.94
C ILE A 713 -17.10 11.43 36.73
N HIS A 714 -17.14 11.33 38.06
CA HIS A 714 -16.10 11.84 38.96
C HIS A 714 -15.02 10.83 39.35
N SER A 715 -15.09 9.57 38.87
CA SER A 715 -14.10 8.50 39.14
C SER A 715 -13.00 8.45 38.08
#